data_AF-A0AA43HR16-F1
#
_entry.id   AF-A0AA43HR16-F1
#
_cell.length_a   1.000
_cell.length_b   1.000
_cell.length_c   1.000
_cell.angle_alpha   90.00
_cell.angle_beta   90.00
_cell.angle_gamma   90.00
#
_symmetry.space_group_name_H-M   'P 1'
#
loop_
_entity.id
_entity.type
_entity.pdbx_description
1 polymer ?
#
loop_
_entity_poly.entity_id
_entity_poly.type
_entity_poly.pdbx_seq_one_letter_code
_entity_poly.pdbx_strand_id
1 'polypeptide(L)'
;MKSNTFDIEMIRNFYDSYPTKVENAKKTLNRPLTLSEKILYAHLSPDEKTKDFVRVADYVNFAPDRVAMQDATAQMALLQLMNSGRTKVAVPSTVHCDHLIQAYKSAKEDLNTAEVTNKEVYDFLSAVSDKFGIGFWKPGAGIIHQVVLENYAFPGGMMIGTDSHTPNAGGLGMVAIGVGGADAVDVMAGMPWELKMPKLIGVKLTGKLSGWASPKDVILKLAGILTVKGGTNAIIEYFGEGTASLSATGKATICNMGAEVGATTSIFPYDKKSSEYLKITGRTDVAALADNILGYLQPDAEIVNNPQKYFDEVIEINLSTLEPYVNGPFTPDAAHPISEFAKVVKEKGYPQQMEVGLIGSCTNSSYEDLSRAVSIVQDAKDKHIKVKAQFIINPGSEQVRYTAERDGILPVFEEAGATIMANACGPCIGQWKRESENPDRPNSIVTSFNRNFAKRNDGNPNTHAFVTSPEIVAALSIAGDLCFNPMTDTLVNENGEKVKLQEPKGYELPPNGYSMEDAGYQAPVTDGSAIEIKIAPDSQRLQELKPFPVWDGKDITEQPLLIKAKGKCTTDHISMAGPWLRFRGHLDNISDNMLIGAVNAFNDKTNAVLDVETGEYIAVPKLARKFKAEGLGSVVVAEENYGEGSSREHAAMEPRFLNVKAILVKSFARIHETNLKKQGMLALTFINKDDYDKVREDDTISILGLTDFTPGKNLTIELTHKDGTKDRFDVAHTYNELQIEWFKAGSALNYMKRK
;
A
#
# COMPACT_ATOMS: atom_id res chain seq x y z
N MET A 1 38.03 3.11 -0.71
CA MET A 1 37.16 2.51 -1.73
C MET A 1 35.96 3.43 -1.90
N LYS A 2 35.50 3.71 -3.13
CA LYS A 2 34.23 4.43 -3.31
C LYS A 2 33.12 3.54 -2.75
N SER A 3 32.22 4.11 -1.95
CA SER A 3 31.07 3.39 -1.43
C SER A 3 30.12 3.04 -2.58
N ASN A 4 29.56 1.82 -2.57
CA ASN A 4 28.51 1.39 -3.50
C ASN A 4 27.09 1.71 -2.96
N THR A 5 27.01 2.38 -1.82
CA THR A 5 25.73 2.78 -1.20
C THR A 5 25.07 3.89 -2.02
N PHE A 6 23.80 3.68 -2.40
CA PHE A 6 22.99 4.71 -3.05
C PHE A 6 22.82 5.94 -2.15
N ASP A 7 22.90 7.13 -2.74
CA ASP A 7 22.60 8.40 -2.10
C ASP A 7 23.45 8.72 -0.84
N ILE A 8 24.63 8.11 -0.69
CA ILE A 8 25.45 8.21 0.52
C ILE A 8 25.83 9.66 0.90
N GLU A 9 26.07 10.53 -0.08
CA GLU A 9 26.38 11.94 0.19
C GLU A 9 25.18 12.70 0.77
N MET A 10 23.96 12.41 0.29
CA MET A 10 22.72 12.95 0.86
C MET A 10 22.54 12.44 2.30
N ILE A 11 22.73 11.14 2.52
CA ILE A 11 22.59 10.51 3.85
C ILE A 11 23.62 11.09 4.84
N ARG A 12 24.85 11.35 4.42
CA ARG A 12 25.87 11.98 5.26
C ARG A 12 25.45 13.39 5.68
N ASN A 13 25.04 14.22 4.72
CA ASN A 13 24.55 15.57 4.99
C ASN A 13 23.32 15.58 5.90
N PHE A 14 22.43 14.59 5.73
CA PHE A 14 21.27 14.39 6.60
C PHE A 14 21.74 14.16 8.05
N TYR A 15 22.59 13.15 8.29
CA TYR A 15 23.04 12.81 9.64
C TYR A 15 23.88 13.89 10.31
N ASP A 16 24.65 14.67 9.55
CA ASP A 16 25.38 15.83 10.07
C ASP A 16 24.44 16.91 10.65
N SER A 17 23.25 17.06 10.07
CA SER A 17 22.28 18.08 10.48
C SER A 17 21.18 17.57 11.43
N TYR A 18 20.87 16.27 11.41
CA TYR A 18 19.71 15.68 12.08
C TYR A 18 19.69 15.91 13.61
N PRO A 19 20.78 15.66 14.38
CA PRO A 19 20.82 15.96 15.81
C PRO A 19 20.43 17.41 16.14
N THR A 20 20.98 18.37 15.39
CA THR A 20 20.71 19.81 15.59
C THR A 20 19.24 20.14 15.33
N LYS A 21 18.65 19.57 14.27
CA LYS A 21 17.23 19.77 13.96
C LYS A 21 16.32 19.22 15.07
N VAL A 22 16.62 18.02 15.58
CA VAL A 22 15.86 17.41 16.68
C VAL A 22 15.98 18.24 17.96
N GLU A 23 17.17 18.68 18.34
CA GLU A 23 17.35 19.52 19.54
C GLU A 23 16.66 20.89 19.41
N ASN A 24 16.68 21.49 18.22
CA ASN A 24 15.93 22.72 17.97
C ASN A 24 14.41 22.52 18.10
N ALA A 25 13.89 21.39 17.60
CA ALA A 25 12.48 21.04 17.76
C ALA A 25 12.13 20.84 19.24
N LYS A 26 12.92 20.05 19.99
CA LYS A 26 12.76 19.84 21.44
C LYS A 26 12.77 21.15 22.22
N LYS A 27 13.72 22.05 21.92
CA LYS A 27 13.81 23.37 22.55
C LYS A 27 12.60 24.24 22.26
N THR A 28 12.11 24.22 21.02
CA THR A 28 10.95 25.02 20.59
C THR A 28 9.66 24.52 21.22
N LEU A 29 9.48 23.20 21.27
CA LEU A 29 8.28 22.54 21.79
C LEU A 29 8.30 22.38 23.32
N ASN A 30 9.48 22.48 23.93
CA ASN A 30 9.72 22.32 25.37
C ASN A 30 9.13 21.01 25.96
N ARG A 31 9.29 19.90 25.22
CA ARG A 31 8.83 18.56 25.62
C ARG A 31 9.70 17.46 24.98
N PRO A 32 9.74 16.25 25.56
CA PRO A 32 10.34 15.10 24.89
C PRO A 32 9.54 14.75 23.62
N LEU A 33 10.20 14.08 22.68
CA LEU A 33 9.63 13.69 21.41
C LEU A 33 9.66 12.17 21.23
N THR A 34 8.58 11.64 20.65
CA THR A 34 8.57 10.27 20.12
C THR A 34 9.50 10.17 18.91
N LEU A 35 9.85 8.95 18.47
CA LEU A 35 10.68 8.78 17.28
C LEU A 35 10.03 9.40 16.04
N SER A 36 8.73 9.15 15.86
CA SER A 36 7.95 9.70 14.75
C SER A 36 7.99 11.23 14.75
N GLU A 37 7.82 11.87 15.91
CA GLU A 37 7.91 13.33 16.02
C GLU A 37 9.32 13.84 15.69
N LYS A 38 10.39 13.21 16.20
CA LYS A 38 11.77 13.59 15.88
C LYS A 38 12.00 13.64 14.36
N ILE A 39 11.53 12.60 13.66
CA ILE A 39 11.68 12.50 12.21
C ILE A 39 10.81 13.53 11.49
N LEU A 40 9.52 13.65 11.85
CA LEU A 40 8.62 14.63 11.23
C LEU A 40 9.17 16.07 11.38
N TYR A 41 9.55 16.47 12.60
CA TYR A 41 10.07 17.82 12.84
C TYR A 41 11.41 18.09 12.15
N ALA A 42 12.27 17.08 11.97
CA ALA A 42 13.52 17.23 11.22
C ALA A 42 13.33 17.37 9.70
N HIS A 43 12.14 17.01 9.19
CA HIS A 43 11.78 17.07 7.77
C HIS A 43 10.77 18.17 7.45
N LEU A 44 10.52 19.11 8.36
CA LEU A 44 9.76 20.31 8.01
C LEU A 44 10.42 20.98 6.79
N SER A 45 9.59 21.39 5.84
CA SER A 45 10.07 22.14 4.68
C SER A 45 10.71 23.46 5.14
N PRO A 46 11.68 24.04 4.38
CA PRO A 46 12.43 25.21 4.84
C PRO A 46 11.59 26.41 5.27
N ASP A 47 10.41 26.59 4.68
CA ASP A 47 9.48 27.69 4.98
C ASP A 47 8.46 27.35 6.10
N GLU A 48 8.41 26.09 6.53
CA GLU A 48 7.48 25.62 7.56
C GLU A 48 8.04 25.89 8.96
N LYS A 49 7.37 26.76 9.71
CA LYS A 49 7.83 27.15 11.05
C LYS A 49 7.55 26.05 12.06
N THR A 50 8.58 25.66 12.80
CA THR A 50 8.43 24.75 13.94
C THR A 50 7.49 25.35 14.98
N LYS A 51 6.41 24.65 15.28
CA LYS A 51 5.45 24.90 16.36
C LYS A 51 4.85 23.59 16.81
N ASP A 52 4.12 23.58 17.92
CA ASP A 52 3.39 22.39 18.35
C ASP A 52 2.15 22.21 17.47
N PHE A 53 2.29 21.39 16.41
CA PHE A 53 1.23 21.15 15.45
C PHE A 53 0.11 20.31 16.07
N VAL A 54 -1.13 20.72 15.83
CA VAL A 54 -2.30 20.01 16.34
C VAL A 54 -2.56 18.76 15.50
N ARG A 55 -2.43 17.58 16.12
CA ARG A 55 -2.69 16.28 15.47
C ARG A 55 -4.13 16.23 14.94
N VAL A 56 -4.29 15.69 13.73
CA VAL A 56 -5.56 15.57 12.99
C VAL A 56 -6.26 16.90 12.70
N ALA A 57 -5.56 18.03 12.80
CA ALA A 57 -6.08 19.33 12.41
C ALA A 57 -5.12 20.06 11.47
N ASP A 58 -3.87 20.24 11.88
CA ASP A 58 -2.89 20.97 11.10
C ASP A 58 -2.43 20.17 9.88
N TYR A 59 -2.38 20.84 8.72
CA TYR A 59 -1.62 20.38 7.55
C TYR A 59 -0.22 21.00 7.64
N VAL A 60 0.79 20.16 7.43
CA VAL A 60 2.20 20.51 7.62
C VAL A 60 2.96 20.18 6.34
N ASN A 61 3.83 21.08 5.91
CA ASN A 61 4.66 20.87 4.74
C ASN A 61 6.01 20.24 5.12
N PHE A 62 6.29 19.08 4.54
CA PHE A 62 7.51 18.31 4.73
C PHE A 62 8.36 18.29 3.45
N ALA A 63 9.63 17.96 3.61
CA ALA A 63 10.59 17.75 2.52
C ALA A 63 11.16 16.31 2.61
N PRO A 64 10.50 15.32 1.98
CA PRO A 64 11.00 13.95 1.96
C PRO A 64 12.37 13.84 1.27
N ASP A 65 13.20 12.91 1.73
CA ASP A 65 14.55 12.69 1.18
C ASP A 65 14.51 12.01 -0.20
N ARG A 66 13.48 11.21 -0.47
CA ARG A 66 13.38 10.42 -1.70
C ARG A 66 11.95 10.05 -2.09
N VAL A 67 11.82 9.61 -3.35
CA VAL A 67 10.59 9.04 -3.92
C VAL A 67 10.84 7.63 -4.46
N ALA A 68 9.89 6.72 -4.27
CA ALA A 68 9.90 5.41 -4.92
C ALA A 68 8.55 5.13 -5.61
N MET A 69 8.59 4.63 -6.85
CA MET A 69 7.40 4.35 -7.65
C MET A 69 7.44 2.93 -8.19
N GLN A 70 6.28 2.30 -8.31
CA GLN A 70 6.14 0.99 -8.95
C GLN A 70 5.45 1.13 -10.31
N ASP A 71 5.72 0.25 -11.27
CA ASP A 71 5.35 0.39 -12.68
C ASP A 71 3.85 0.56 -12.97
N ALA A 72 2.94 0.05 -12.14
CA ALA A 72 1.51 0.29 -12.29
C ALA A 72 1.06 1.71 -11.88
N THR A 73 1.81 2.43 -11.03
CA THR A 73 1.51 3.84 -10.67
C THR A 73 2.51 4.83 -11.26
N ALA A 74 3.74 4.39 -11.54
CA ALA A 74 4.79 5.18 -12.15
C ALA A 74 4.38 5.70 -13.53
N GLN A 75 3.61 4.92 -14.31
CA GLN A 75 3.12 5.36 -15.62
C GLN A 75 2.42 6.73 -15.53
N MET A 76 1.43 6.84 -14.63
CA MET A 76 0.64 8.05 -14.48
C MET A 76 1.40 9.17 -13.76
N ALA A 77 2.21 8.84 -12.75
CA ALA A 77 3.08 9.80 -12.08
C ALA A 77 4.09 10.44 -13.05
N LEU A 78 4.70 9.64 -13.93
CA LEU A 78 5.66 10.12 -14.91
C LEU A 78 5.03 10.92 -16.05
N LEU A 79 3.82 10.57 -16.50
CA LEU A 79 3.04 11.40 -17.42
C LEU A 79 2.73 12.78 -16.80
N GLN A 80 2.43 12.83 -15.51
CA GLN A 80 2.24 14.09 -14.77
C GLN A 80 3.57 14.84 -14.60
N LEU A 81 4.68 14.16 -14.31
CA LEU A 81 6.01 14.76 -14.22
C LEU A 81 6.45 15.38 -15.55
N MET A 82 6.20 14.72 -16.68
CA MET A 82 6.45 15.27 -18.02
C MET A 82 5.69 16.58 -18.25
N ASN A 83 4.53 16.72 -17.61
CA ASN A 83 3.73 17.94 -17.61
C ASN A 83 4.15 18.96 -16.53
N SER A 84 5.02 18.64 -15.58
CA SER A 84 5.39 19.58 -14.50
C SER A 84 6.22 20.78 -14.96
N GLY A 85 6.81 20.73 -16.16
CA GLY A 85 7.78 21.73 -16.64
C GLY A 85 9.20 21.55 -16.09
N ARG A 86 9.45 20.51 -15.29
CA ARG A 86 10.80 20.15 -14.82
C ARG A 86 11.60 19.44 -15.91
N THR A 87 12.92 19.50 -15.79
CA THR A 87 13.87 18.77 -16.67
C THR A 87 14.59 17.64 -15.94
N LYS A 88 14.58 17.65 -14.60
CA LYS A 88 15.09 16.59 -13.73
C LYS A 88 14.31 16.56 -12.42
N VAL A 89 14.38 15.44 -11.70
CA VAL A 89 13.85 15.34 -10.34
C VAL A 89 14.70 16.10 -9.33
N ALA A 90 14.06 16.64 -8.28
CA ALA A 90 14.69 17.41 -7.22
C ALA A 90 15.31 16.54 -6.11
N VAL A 91 14.79 15.31 -5.94
CA VAL A 91 15.27 14.33 -4.95
C VAL A 91 15.53 12.98 -5.62
N PRO A 92 16.40 12.12 -5.05
CA PRO A 92 16.56 10.76 -5.52
C PRO A 92 15.22 10.05 -5.71
N SER A 93 15.04 9.48 -6.89
CA SER A 93 13.78 8.86 -7.29
C SER A 93 14.07 7.53 -7.98
N THR A 94 13.20 6.54 -7.78
CA THR A 94 13.33 5.22 -8.43
C THR A 94 12.01 4.67 -8.94
N VAL A 95 12.03 4.00 -10.09
CA VAL A 95 10.93 3.19 -10.62
C VAL A 95 11.26 1.71 -10.49
N HIS A 96 10.28 0.89 -10.11
CA HIS A 96 10.39 -0.55 -9.91
C HIS A 96 9.37 -1.31 -10.76
N CYS A 97 9.80 -2.27 -11.59
CA CYS A 97 8.93 -3.04 -12.48
C CYS A 97 8.50 -4.39 -11.87
N ASP A 98 7.44 -4.37 -11.05
CA ASP A 98 7.00 -5.51 -10.23
C ASP A 98 5.49 -5.81 -10.29
N HIS A 99 4.65 -4.93 -10.84
CA HIS A 99 3.19 -5.13 -10.90
C HIS A 99 2.68 -5.66 -12.25
N LEU A 100 3.51 -5.68 -13.30
CA LEU A 100 3.07 -6.08 -14.64
C LEU A 100 3.50 -7.52 -15.04
N ILE A 101 4.11 -8.27 -14.12
CA ILE A 101 4.48 -9.68 -14.34
C ILE A 101 3.37 -10.59 -13.81
N GLN A 102 2.68 -11.27 -14.72
CA GLN A 102 1.60 -12.22 -14.40
C GLN A 102 2.18 -13.58 -14.01
N ALA A 103 1.88 -14.05 -12.80
CA ALA A 103 2.20 -15.42 -12.39
C ALA A 103 1.33 -16.43 -13.14
N TYR A 104 1.94 -17.44 -13.72
CA TYR A 104 1.25 -18.51 -14.43
C TYR A 104 2.02 -19.83 -14.37
N LYS A 105 3.22 -19.91 -14.95
CA LYS A 105 3.94 -21.18 -15.13
C LYS A 105 5.22 -21.29 -14.31
N SER A 106 6.09 -20.30 -14.41
CA SER A 106 7.39 -20.28 -13.73
C SER A 106 8.01 -18.90 -13.84
N ALA A 107 8.93 -18.57 -12.92
CA ALA A 107 9.64 -17.30 -12.91
C ALA A 107 10.20 -16.89 -14.29
N LYS A 108 10.88 -17.82 -14.98
CA LYS A 108 11.54 -17.55 -16.27
C LYS A 108 10.54 -17.33 -17.41
N GLU A 109 9.54 -18.22 -17.55
CA GLU A 109 8.54 -18.10 -18.62
C GLU A 109 7.66 -16.87 -18.45
N ASP A 110 7.25 -16.58 -17.21
CA ASP A 110 6.38 -15.47 -16.88
C ASP A 110 7.10 -14.13 -17.07
N LEU A 111 8.38 -14.03 -16.68
CA LEU A 111 9.19 -12.84 -16.90
C LEU A 111 9.39 -12.56 -18.40
N ASN A 112 9.80 -13.55 -19.18
CA ASN A 112 9.95 -13.41 -20.64
C ASN A 112 8.65 -12.96 -21.30
N THR A 113 7.51 -13.52 -20.87
CA THR A 113 6.20 -13.13 -21.37
C THR A 113 5.88 -11.68 -21.02
N ALA A 114 6.20 -11.24 -19.80
CA ALA A 114 5.97 -9.89 -19.34
C ALA A 114 6.84 -8.87 -20.09
N GLU A 115 8.11 -9.17 -20.35
CA GLU A 115 9.02 -8.31 -21.12
C GLU A 115 8.52 -8.06 -22.54
N VAL A 116 7.95 -9.08 -23.19
CA VAL A 116 7.35 -8.92 -24.52
C VAL A 116 6.01 -8.18 -24.44
N THR A 117 5.13 -8.59 -23.55
CA THR A 117 3.75 -8.08 -23.46
C THR A 117 3.68 -6.62 -22.98
N ASN A 118 4.62 -6.21 -22.13
CA ASN A 118 4.67 -4.88 -21.54
C ASN A 118 5.82 -4.03 -22.07
N LYS A 119 6.47 -4.45 -23.17
CA LYS A 119 7.63 -3.77 -23.74
C LYS A 119 7.43 -2.26 -23.90
N GLU A 120 6.30 -1.85 -24.47
CA GLU A 120 5.96 -0.43 -24.66
C GLU A 120 5.99 0.37 -23.34
N VAL A 121 5.44 -0.21 -22.27
CA VAL A 121 5.39 0.44 -20.95
C VAL A 121 6.77 0.45 -20.31
N TYR A 122 7.52 -0.65 -20.36
CA TYR A 122 8.86 -0.72 -19.80
C TYR A 122 9.84 0.22 -20.51
N ASP A 123 9.78 0.30 -21.85
CA ASP A 123 10.56 1.24 -22.65
C ASP A 123 10.21 2.69 -22.28
N PHE A 124 8.92 3.01 -22.12
CA PHE A 124 8.48 4.34 -21.67
C PHE A 124 9.03 4.68 -20.28
N LEU A 125 8.86 3.79 -19.30
CA LEU A 125 9.32 4.02 -17.93
C LEU A 125 10.84 4.18 -17.87
N SER A 126 11.59 3.35 -18.59
CA SER A 126 13.05 3.44 -18.69
C SER A 126 13.48 4.76 -19.34
N ALA A 127 12.89 5.13 -20.48
CA ALA A 127 13.24 6.36 -21.20
C ALA A 127 12.93 7.63 -20.40
N VAL A 128 11.77 7.70 -19.73
CA VAL A 128 11.44 8.84 -18.86
C VAL A 128 12.37 8.85 -17.65
N SER A 129 12.71 7.69 -17.10
CA SER A 129 13.62 7.62 -15.96
C SER A 129 15.01 8.16 -16.31
N ASP A 130 15.56 7.73 -17.45
CA ASP A 130 16.82 8.26 -17.98
C ASP A 130 16.74 9.77 -18.21
N LYS A 131 15.66 10.25 -18.83
CA LYS A 131 15.48 11.68 -19.14
C LYS A 131 15.50 12.58 -17.90
N PHE A 132 14.84 12.16 -16.83
CA PHE A 132 14.61 12.99 -15.64
C PHE A 132 15.57 12.70 -14.48
N GLY A 133 16.52 11.77 -14.63
CA GLY A 133 17.49 11.45 -13.57
C GLY A 133 16.94 10.50 -12.49
N ILE A 134 16.11 9.53 -12.89
CA ILE A 134 15.45 8.58 -12.00
C ILE A 134 16.10 7.20 -12.18
N GLY A 135 16.40 6.50 -11.08
CA GLY A 135 16.89 5.12 -11.14
C GLY A 135 15.80 4.15 -11.61
N PHE A 136 16.14 3.19 -12.46
CA PHE A 136 15.17 2.25 -13.02
C PHE A 136 15.53 0.81 -12.66
N TRP A 137 14.64 0.12 -11.95
CA TRP A 137 14.77 -1.31 -11.66
C TRP A 137 13.93 -2.11 -12.66
N LYS A 138 14.62 -2.91 -13.46
CA LYS A 138 14.06 -3.70 -14.55
C LYS A 138 13.07 -4.76 -14.06
N PRO A 139 12.19 -5.26 -14.94
CA PRO A 139 11.34 -6.40 -14.66
C PRO A 139 12.15 -7.58 -14.08
N GLY A 140 11.68 -8.15 -12.97
CA GLY A 140 12.34 -9.28 -12.30
C GLY A 140 13.43 -8.89 -11.27
N ALA A 141 13.79 -7.61 -11.16
CA ALA A 141 14.73 -7.14 -10.13
C ALA A 141 14.22 -7.35 -8.70
N GLY A 142 12.92 -7.16 -8.48
CA GLY A 142 12.29 -7.32 -7.18
C GLY A 142 11.11 -6.40 -6.96
N ILE A 143 10.38 -6.71 -5.90
CA ILE A 143 9.24 -5.94 -5.42
C ILE A 143 9.75 -4.66 -4.74
N ILE A 144 9.15 -3.52 -5.07
CA ILE A 144 9.57 -2.18 -4.66
C ILE A 144 10.00 -2.09 -3.20
N HIS A 145 9.22 -2.65 -2.27
CA HIS A 145 9.47 -2.53 -0.82
C HIS A 145 10.65 -3.34 -0.34
N GLN A 146 10.89 -4.51 -0.95
CA GLN A 146 12.04 -5.36 -0.65
C GLN A 146 13.32 -4.67 -1.15
N VAL A 147 13.30 -4.21 -2.41
CA VAL A 147 14.40 -3.47 -3.01
C VAL A 147 14.69 -2.18 -2.22
N VAL A 148 13.65 -1.47 -1.74
CA VAL A 148 13.79 -0.31 -0.85
C VAL A 148 14.45 -0.67 0.47
N LEU A 149 14.01 -1.74 1.14
CA LEU A 149 14.59 -2.16 2.41
C LEU A 149 16.08 -2.52 2.24
N GLU A 150 16.42 -3.21 1.16
CA GLU A 150 17.77 -3.69 0.83
C GLU A 150 18.74 -2.58 0.41
N ASN A 151 18.26 -1.51 -0.22
CA ASN A 151 19.13 -0.55 -0.90
C ASN A 151 18.96 0.92 -0.45
N TYR A 152 17.75 1.32 -0.03
CA TYR A 152 17.36 2.73 0.01
C TYR A 152 16.88 3.23 1.38
N ALA A 153 16.30 2.36 2.19
CA ALA A 153 15.83 2.71 3.53
C ALA A 153 17.01 2.97 4.47
N PHE A 154 16.93 4.05 5.25
CA PHE A 154 17.91 4.37 6.29
C PHE A 154 17.24 4.98 7.53
N PRO A 155 17.82 4.77 8.73
CA PRO A 155 17.26 5.29 9.99
C PRO A 155 17.11 6.81 10.02
N GLY A 156 15.97 7.28 10.51
CA GLY A 156 15.68 8.70 10.69
C GLY A 156 15.22 9.42 9.43
N GLY A 157 15.40 8.84 8.24
CA GLY A 157 14.98 9.47 6.98
C GLY A 157 13.45 9.52 6.79
N MET A 158 13.03 10.28 5.79
CA MET A 158 11.64 10.35 5.32
C MET A 158 11.54 10.04 3.83
N MET A 159 10.60 9.15 3.45
CA MET A 159 10.30 8.91 2.04
C MET A 159 8.80 8.84 1.77
N ILE A 160 8.44 9.10 0.53
CA ILE A 160 7.12 8.79 -0.01
C ILE A 160 7.24 7.76 -1.13
N GLY A 161 6.22 6.92 -1.26
CA GLY A 161 6.15 5.95 -2.34
C GLY A 161 4.75 5.86 -2.93
N THR A 162 4.64 5.62 -4.24
CA THR A 162 3.34 5.50 -4.92
C THR A 162 2.70 4.12 -4.71
N ASP A 163 2.77 3.62 -3.48
CA ASP A 163 2.25 2.33 -3.06
C ASP A 163 1.82 2.38 -1.58
N SER A 164 0.77 1.64 -1.21
CA SER A 164 0.26 1.65 0.17
C SER A 164 1.19 0.98 1.17
N HIS A 165 2.04 0.05 0.74
CA HIS A 165 2.90 -0.77 1.60
C HIS A 165 4.30 -0.18 1.77
N THR A 166 4.53 1.05 1.31
CA THR A 166 5.74 1.85 1.58
C THR A 166 6.13 1.92 3.07
N PRO A 167 5.20 1.89 4.05
CA PRO A 167 5.54 1.74 5.47
C PRO A 167 6.50 0.58 5.81
N ASN A 168 6.69 -0.41 4.93
CA ASN A 168 7.71 -1.46 5.09
C ASN A 168 9.09 -0.94 5.52
N ALA A 169 9.54 0.20 4.97
CA ALA A 169 10.84 0.79 5.32
C ALA A 169 10.93 1.30 6.78
N GLY A 170 9.79 1.44 7.48
CA GLY A 170 9.75 1.72 8.91
C GLY A 170 10.39 0.64 9.79
N GLY A 171 10.56 -0.58 9.26
CA GLY A 171 11.35 -1.63 9.92
C GLY A 171 12.83 -1.29 10.08
N LEU A 172 13.35 -0.36 9.27
CA LEU A 172 14.69 0.23 9.38
C LEU A 172 14.69 1.65 9.97
N GLY A 173 13.61 2.05 10.64
CA GLY A 173 13.54 3.34 11.34
C GLY A 173 13.34 4.54 10.42
N MET A 174 12.79 4.35 9.22
CA MET A 174 12.48 5.42 8.27
C MET A 174 10.98 5.75 8.31
N VAL A 175 10.61 7.03 8.33
CA VAL A 175 9.20 7.43 8.12
C VAL A 175 8.89 7.30 6.63
N ALA A 176 8.19 6.25 6.25
CA ALA A 176 7.93 5.91 4.85
C ALA A 176 6.42 5.85 4.59
N ILE A 177 5.90 6.75 3.74
CA ILE A 177 4.45 6.97 3.62
C ILE A 177 3.97 6.69 2.19
N GLY A 178 2.89 5.93 2.08
CA GLY A 178 2.22 5.68 0.80
C GLY A 178 1.41 6.88 0.32
N VAL A 179 1.53 7.24 -0.96
CA VAL A 179 0.87 8.40 -1.58
C VAL A 179 0.38 8.10 -3.00
N GLY A 180 -0.39 9.02 -3.59
CA GLY A 180 -0.72 8.98 -5.03
C GLY A 180 0.41 9.53 -5.89
N GLY A 181 0.31 9.36 -7.22
CA GLY A 181 1.33 9.83 -8.16
C GLY A 181 1.51 11.35 -8.15
N ALA A 182 0.43 12.12 -8.01
CA ALA A 182 0.52 13.58 -7.91
C ALA A 182 1.36 14.09 -6.72
N ASP A 183 1.29 13.45 -5.55
CA ASP A 183 2.14 13.81 -4.40
C ASP A 183 3.61 13.47 -4.67
N ALA A 184 3.87 12.34 -5.34
CA ALA A 184 5.22 11.99 -5.78
C ALA A 184 5.77 13.04 -6.77
N VAL A 185 4.93 13.56 -7.66
CA VAL A 185 5.31 14.63 -8.60
C VAL A 185 5.65 15.93 -7.87
N ASP A 186 4.94 16.31 -6.80
CA ASP A 186 5.30 17.49 -6.01
C ASP A 186 6.75 17.40 -5.50
N VAL A 187 7.09 16.30 -4.83
CA VAL A 187 8.43 16.09 -4.25
C VAL A 187 9.48 15.96 -5.35
N MET A 188 9.20 15.22 -6.43
CA MET A 188 10.07 15.16 -7.60
C MET A 188 10.26 16.54 -8.24
N ALA A 189 9.26 17.43 -8.17
CA ALA A 189 9.35 18.79 -8.65
C ALA A 189 9.97 19.77 -7.64
N GLY A 190 10.42 19.31 -6.47
CA GLY A 190 11.02 20.12 -5.41
C GLY A 190 10.01 20.99 -4.66
N MET A 191 8.73 20.66 -4.74
CA MET A 191 7.68 21.32 -3.97
C MET A 191 7.55 20.65 -2.59
N PRO A 192 7.17 21.41 -1.56
CA PRO A 192 6.86 20.82 -0.26
C PRO A 192 5.71 19.81 -0.37
N TRP A 193 5.81 18.72 0.37
CA TRP A 193 4.77 17.71 0.47
C TRP A 193 3.90 17.96 1.69
N GLU A 194 2.61 18.13 1.47
CA GLU A 194 1.67 18.42 2.53
C GLU A 194 1.10 17.13 3.15
N LEU A 195 1.18 17.02 4.48
CA LEU A 195 0.59 15.91 5.23
C LEU A 195 -0.17 16.45 6.43
N LYS A 196 -1.36 15.90 6.67
CA LYS A 196 -2.12 16.15 7.89
C LYS A 196 -1.37 15.56 9.09
N MET A 197 -1.05 16.37 10.10
CA MET A 197 -0.26 15.95 11.25
C MET A 197 -0.91 14.73 11.93
N PRO A 198 -0.23 13.57 12.01
CA PRO A 198 -0.86 12.34 12.44
C PRO A 198 -1.01 12.24 13.96
N LYS A 199 -2.00 11.44 14.41
CA LYS A 199 -2.00 10.85 15.76
C LYS A 199 -0.81 9.91 15.93
N LEU A 200 -0.49 9.57 17.17
CA LEU A 200 0.52 8.58 17.49
C LEU A 200 -0.10 7.45 18.31
N ILE A 201 -0.01 6.23 17.79
CA ILE A 201 -0.38 5.00 18.50
C ILE A 201 0.92 4.33 18.93
N GLY A 202 1.13 4.20 20.24
CA GLY A 202 2.28 3.50 20.80
C GLY A 202 1.99 2.02 20.99
N VAL A 203 2.74 1.14 20.34
CA VAL A 203 2.63 -0.32 20.53
C VAL A 203 3.82 -0.82 21.33
N LYS A 204 3.60 -1.10 22.61
CA LYS A 204 4.62 -1.61 23.52
C LYS A 204 4.77 -3.12 23.37
N LEU A 205 5.93 -3.56 22.91
CA LEU A 205 6.30 -4.96 22.79
C LEU A 205 7.13 -5.38 24.01
N THR A 206 6.74 -6.50 24.63
CA THR A 206 7.44 -7.10 25.78
C THR A 206 7.73 -8.57 25.53
N GLY A 207 8.73 -9.13 26.21
CA GLY A 207 9.13 -10.52 26.00
C GLY A 207 9.77 -10.77 24.63
N LYS A 208 9.73 -12.02 24.17
CA LYS A 208 10.28 -12.49 22.89
C LYS A 208 9.38 -13.55 22.26
N LEU A 209 9.34 -13.60 20.93
CA LEU A 209 8.65 -14.64 20.18
C LEU A 209 9.31 -16.01 20.41
N SER A 210 8.51 -17.07 20.33
CA SER A 210 8.98 -18.45 20.49
C SER A 210 8.13 -19.45 19.71
N GLY A 211 8.70 -20.61 19.39
CA GLY A 211 8.03 -21.69 18.69
C GLY A 211 7.57 -21.28 17.29
N TRP A 212 6.27 -21.45 17.04
CA TRP A 212 5.64 -21.14 15.75
C TRP A 212 5.31 -19.66 15.54
N ALA A 213 5.34 -18.85 16.61
CA ALA A 213 5.03 -17.43 16.49
C ALA A 213 6.16 -16.68 15.76
N SER A 214 5.74 -15.73 14.94
CA SER A 214 6.57 -14.97 14.00
C SER A 214 6.26 -13.47 14.09
N PRO A 215 7.11 -12.59 13.50
CA PRO A 215 6.81 -11.16 13.43
C PRO A 215 5.44 -10.85 12.80
N LYS A 216 5.01 -11.67 11.83
CA LYS A 216 3.71 -11.54 11.16
C LYS A 216 2.54 -11.63 12.15
N ASP A 217 2.64 -12.45 13.19
CA ASP A 217 1.56 -12.62 14.16
C ASP A 217 1.33 -11.38 15.03
N VAL A 218 2.37 -10.56 15.22
CA VAL A 218 2.26 -9.28 15.95
C VAL A 218 1.29 -8.35 15.23
N ILE A 219 1.47 -8.19 13.92
CA ILE A 219 0.61 -7.30 13.12
C ILE A 219 -0.75 -7.90 12.82
N LEU A 220 -0.86 -9.23 12.67
CA LEU A 220 -2.17 -9.89 12.53
C LEU A 220 -3.03 -9.74 13.78
N LYS A 221 -2.43 -9.88 14.98
CA LYS A 221 -3.10 -9.59 16.24
C LYS A 221 -3.47 -8.11 16.36
N LEU A 222 -2.54 -7.21 16.04
CA LEU A 222 -2.79 -5.77 16.10
C LEU A 222 -3.90 -5.33 15.14
N ALA A 223 -3.98 -5.93 13.94
CA ALA A 223 -5.07 -5.68 13.00
C ALA A 223 -6.43 -6.09 13.59
N GLY A 224 -6.50 -7.20 14.33
CA GLY A 224 -7.72 -7.57 15.07
C GLY A 224 -8.10 -6.60 16.19
N ILE A 225 -7.11 -5.95 16.82
CA ILE A 225 -7.33 -4.94 17.88
C ILE A 225 -7.83 -3.61 17.29
N LEU A 226 -7.11 -3.11 16.28
CA LEU A 226 -7.38 -1.79 15.69
C LEU A 226 -8.50 -1.81 14.65
N THR A 227 -8.81 -2.98 14.06
CA THR A 227 -9.62 -3.12 12.84
C THR A 227 -9.03 -2.38 11.63
N VAL A 228 -9.65 -2.50 10.46
CA VAL A 228 -9.23 -1.76 9.25
C VAL A 228 -9.31 -0.22 9.35
N LYS A 229 -9.89 0.32 10.44
CA LYS A 229 -10.09 1.77 10.63
C LYS A 229 -9.22 2.39 11.73
N GLY A 230 -8.73 1.61 12.70
CA GLY A 230 -8.17 2.14 13.95
C GLY A 230 -6.88 2.94 13.79
N GLY A 231 -6.11 2.70 12.73
CA GLY A 231 -4.90 3.45 12.41
C GLY A 231 -5.12 4.71 11.58
N THR A 232 -6.35 5.03 11.16
CA THR A 232 -6.60 6.14 10.22
C THR A 232 -6.05 7.47 10.74
N ASN A 233 -5.21 8.13 9.94
CA ASN A 233 -4.50 9.37 10.30
C ASN A 233 -3.57 9.25 11.53
N ALA A 234 -3.06 8.05 11.83
CA ALA A 234 -2.09 7.82 12.88
C ALA A 234 -0.79 7.21 12.34
N ILE A 235 0.33 7.49 13.01
CA ILE A 235 1.55 6.70 12.91
C ILE A 235 1.57 5.68 14.05
N ILE A 236 1.86 4.42 13.72
CA ILE A 236 2.07 3.37 14.72
C ILE A 236 3.56 3.30 15.05
N GLU A 237 3.91 3.65 16.29
CA GLU A 237 5.28 3.62 16.78
C GLU A 237 5.46 2.44 17.74
N TYR A 238 6.33 1.51 17.37
CA TYR A 238 6.64 0.34 18.20
C TYR A 238 7.76 0.66 19.18
N PHE A 239 7.59 0.30 20.45
CA PHE A 239 8.58 0.54 21.50
C PHE A 239 8.59 -0.58 22.54
N GLY A 240 9.49 -0.51 23.53
CA GLY A 240 9.64 -1.51 24.58
C GLY A 240 10.69 -2.58 24.25
N GLU A 241 11.11 -3.34 25.27
CA GLU A 241 12.22 -4.29 25.17
C GLU A 241 12.03 -5.38 24.11
N GLY A 242 10.78 -5.75 23.81
CA GLY A 242 10.48 -6.78 22.82
C GLY A 242 10.87 -6.37 21.40
N THR A 243 10.99 -5.07 21.11
CA THR A 243 11.42 -4.57 19.79
C THR A 243 12.82 -5.07 19.41
N ALA A 244 13.73 -5.18 20.39
CA ALA A 244 15.11 -5.64 20.18
C ALA A 244 15.20 -7.16 19.94
N SER A 245 14.12 -7.90 20.18
CA SER A 245 14.05 -9.35 19.90
C SER A 245 13.68 -9.67 18.44
N LEU A 246 13.25 -8.67 17.67
CA LEU A 246 12.78 -8.82 16.30
C LEU A 246 13.89 -8.45 15.31
N SER A 247 13.98 -9.20 14.23
CA SER A 247 14.86 -8.92 13.10
C SER A 247 14.46 -7.65 12.35
N ALA A 248 15.38 -7.07 11.57
CA ALA A 248 15.08 -5.92 10.71
C ALA A 248 13.96 -6.23 9.69
N THR A 249 14.00 -7.42 9.09
CA THR A 249 12.99 -7.92 8.14
C THR A 249 11.66 -8.20 8.82
N GLY A 250 11.65 -8.77 10.03
CA GLY A 250 10.45 -8.97 10.81
C GLY A 250 9.77 -7.66 11.24
N LYS A 251 10.55 -6.64 11.59
CA LYS A 251 10.04 -5.28 11.83
C LYS A 251 9.43 -4.68 10.56
N ALA A 252 10.04 -4.94 9.39
CA ALA A 252 9.50 -4.50 8.10
C ALA A 252 8.17 -5.19 7.78
N THR A 253 8.03 -6.50 8.01
CA THR A 253 6.76 -7.25 7.92
C THR A 253 5.67 -6.59 8.76
N ILE A 254 5.98 -6.23 10.00
CA ILE A 254 5.02 -5.58 10.91
C ILE A 254 4.62 -4.20 10.38
N CYS A 255 5.58 -3.38 9.95
CA CYS A 255 5.29 -2.05 9.45
C CYS A 255 4.51 -2.07 8.12
N ASN A 256 4.84 -3.02 7.23
CA ASN A 256 4.17 -3.24 5.95
C ASN A 256 2.65 -3.36 6.16
N MET A 257 2.24 -4.25 7.06
CA MET A 257 0.82 -4.50 7.33
C MET A 257 0.14 -3.46 8.24
N GLY A 258 0.87 -2.45 8.72
CA GLY A 258 0.26 -1.27 9.31
C GLY A 258 -0.65 -0.53 8.31
N ALA A 259 -0.43 -0.71 7.00
CA ALA A 259 -1.28 -0.17 5.96
C ALA A 259 -2.73 -0.73 6.03
N GLU A 260 -2.91 -1.97 6.46
CA GLU A 260 -4.20 -2.66 6.53
C GLU A 260 -5.11 -2.14 7.65
N VAL A 261 -4.55 -1.46 8.66
CA VAL A 261 -5.33 -0.77 9.70
C VAL A 261 -5.56 0.71 9.39
N GLY A 262 -5.16 1.16 8.19
CA GLY A 262 -5.30 2.55 7.73
C GLY A 262 -4.24 3.51 8.27
N ALA A 263 -3.15 3.00 8.86
CA ALA A 263 -2.07 3.83 9.37
C ALA A 263 -1.43 4.69 8.28
N THR A 264 -1.07 5.93 8.62
CA THR A 264 -0.27 6.79 7.75
C THR A 264 1.08 6.15 7.46
N THR A 265 1.72 5.61 8.50
CA THR A 265 2.87 4.71 8.41
C THR A 265 3.06 3.98 9.75
N SER A 266 4.08 3.14 9.83
CA SER A 266 4.48 2.39 11.02
C SER A 266 6.01 2.43 11.15
N ILE A 267 6.55 2.46 12.36
CA ILE A 267 7.99 2.63 12.57
C ILE A 267 8.52 1.88 13.80
N PHE A 268 9.71 1.31 13.66
CA PHE A 268 10.52 0.79 14.77
C PHE A 268 11.75 1.67 15.02
N PRO A 269 12.24 1.76 16.26
CA PRO A 269 13.50 2.42 16.56
C PRO A 269 14.70 1.67 15.98
N TYR A 270 15.74 2.42 15.64
CA TYR A 270 16.99 1.87 15.11
C TYR A 270 17.76 1.14 16.21
N ASP A 271 18.13 -0.11 15.97
CA ASP A 271 18.89 -0.89 16.95
C ASP A 271 19.99 -1.75 16.31
N LYS A 272 20.57 -2.64 17.11
CA LYS A 272 21.62 -3.56 16.68
C LYS A 272 21.19 -4.43 15.50
N LYS A 273 19.95 -4.91 15.45
CA LYS A 273 19.43 -5.74 14.35
C LYS A 273 19.31 -4.94 13.06
N SER A 274 18.87 -3.69 13.16
CA SER A 274 18.90 -2.74 12.03
C SER A 274 20.34 -2.49 11.54
N SER A 275 21.29 -2.31 12.46
CA SER A 275 22.72 -2.12 12.14
C SER A 275 23.34 -3.34 11.44
N GLU A 276 23.06 -4.55 11.93
CA GLU A 276 23.49 -5.82 11.33
C GLU A 276 22.93 -5.99 9.91
N TYR A 277 21.64 -5.66 9.70
CA TYR A 277 21.01 -5.72 8.39
C TYR A 277 21.60 -4.72 7.39
N LEU A 278 21.85 -3.47 7.80
CA LEU A 278 22.53 -2.47 6.96
C LEU A 278 23.93 -2.97 6.55
N LYS A 279 24.69 -3.55 7.48
CA LYS A 279 26.04 -4.06 7.22
C LYS A 279 26.04 -5.22 6.22
N ILE A 280 25.19 -6.22 6.39
CA ILE A 280 25.16 -7.40 5.51
C ILE A 280 24.62 -7.09 4.10
N THR A 281 23.84 -6.02 3.96
CA THR A 281 23.36 -5.50 2.66
C THR A 281 24.33 -4.49 2.03
N GLY A 282 25.58 -4.43 2.51
CA GLY A 282 26.63 -3.61 1.91
C GLY A 282 26.67 -2.15 2.35
N ARG A 283 25.79 -1.72 3.27
CA ARG A 283 25.61 -0.33 3.73
C ARG A 283 26.29 -0.08 5.09
N THR A 284 27.52 -0.56 5.23
CA THR A 284 28.30 -0.44 6.49
C THR A 284 28.59 1.01 6.86
N ASP A 285 28.72 1.89 5.87
CA ASP A 285 28.88 3.34 6.04
C ASP A 285 27.61 4.00 6.61
N VAL A 286 26.43 3.63 6.13
CA VAL A 286 25.14 4.10 6.69
C VAL A 286 24.99 3.62 8.13
N ALA A 287 25.31 2.36 8.40
CA ALA A 287 25.28 1.81 9.75
C ALA A 287 26.22 2.59 10.69
N ALA A 288 27.45 2.89 10.26
CA ALA A 288 28.40 3.65 11.06
C ALA A 288 27.90 5.09 11.35
N LEU A 289 27.30 5.76 10.37
CA LEU A 289 26.72 7.09 10.56
C LEU A 289 25.53 7.05 11.54
N ALA A 290 24.63 6.07 11.40
CA ALA A 290 23.49 5.88 12.30
C ALA A 290 23.91 5.49 13.72
N ASP A 291 24.88 4.58 13.87
CA ASP A 291 25.47 4.15 15.15
C ASP A 291 26.00 5.37 15.95
N ASN A 292 26.58 6.37 15.28
CA ASN A 292 27.10 7.59 15.91
C ASN A 292 26.02 8.52 16.47
N ILE A 293 24.78 8.44 15.98
CA ILE A 293 23.66 9.29 16.41
C ILE A 293 22.51 8.48 17.01
N LEU A 294 22.78 7.24 17.47
CA LEU A 294 21.79 6.28 17.96
C LEU A 294 20.74 6.88 18.92
N GLY A 295 21.14 7.78 19.83
CA GLY A 295 20.22 8.43 20.77
C GLY A 295 19.13 9.30 20.12
N TYR A 296 19.37 9.82 18.91
CA TYR A 296 18.39 10.58 18.13
C TYR A 296 17.48 9.69 17.27
N LEU A 297 17.83 8.41 17.12
CA LEU A 297 17.10 7.40 16.36
C LEU A 297 16.25 6.48 17.27
N GLN A 298 16.06 6.91 18.51
CA GLN A 298 15.26 6.29 19.56
C GLN A 298 14.23 7.31 20.06
N PRO A 299 13.07 6.89 20.59
CA PRO A 299 12.21 7.79 21.36
C PRO A 299 12.95 8.32 22.60
N ASP A 300 12.62 9.52 23.07
CA ASP A 300 13.18 10.02 24.33
C ASP A 300 12.76 9.10 25.50
N ALA A 301 13.63 8.96 26.52
CA ALA A 301 13.43 8.00 27.62
C ALA A 301 12.14 8.27 28.41
N GLU A 302 11.75 9.53 28.55
CA GLU A 302 10.51 9.96 29.20
C GLU A 302 9.26 9.41 28.49
N ILE A 303 9.32 9.26 27.15
CA ILE A 303 8.25 8.66 26.36
C ILE A 303 8.10 7.19 26.73
N VAL A 304 9.21 6.46 26.78
CA VAL A 304 9.22 5.02 27.11
C VAL A 304 8.74 4.78 28.55
N ASN A 305 9.13 5.66 29.47
CA ASN A 305 8.76 5.56 30.88
C ASN A 305 7.31 5.99 31.17
N ASN A 306 6.72 6.87 30.36
CA ASN A 306 5.37 7.40 30.56
C ASN A 306 4.57 7.47 29.25
N PRO A 307 4.36 6.36 28.53
CA PRO A 307 3.89 6.38 27.15
C PRO A 307 2.49 6.97 27.00
N GLN A 308 1.59 6.76 27.97
CA GLN A 308 0.21 7.28 27.94
C GLN A 308 0.15 8.82 27.97
N LYS A 309 1.24 9.51 28.33
CA LYS A 309 1.31 10.97 28.31
C LYS A 309 1.55 11.53 26.91
N TYR A 310 2.15 10.74 26.00
CA TYR A 310 2.70 11.25 24.74
C TYR A 310 2.08 10.60 23.50
N PHE A 311 1.64 9.35 23.63
CA PHE A 311 0.83 8.67 22.62
C PHE A 311 -0.65 8.96 22.83
N ASP A 312 -1.40 9.11 21.74
CA ASP A 312 -2.85 9.26 21.77
C ASP A 312 -3.54 7.96 22.20
N GLU A 313 -2.88 6.82 21.94
CA GLU A 313 -3.31 5.48 22.35
C GLU A 313 -2.09 4.61 22.63
N VAL A 314 -2.16 3.73 23.64
CA VAL A 314 -1.10 2.76 23.95
C VAL A 314 -1.69 1.36 23.97
N ILE A 315 -1.12 0.48 23.15
CA ILE A 315 -1.45 -0.94 23.06
C ILE A 315 -0.25 -1.75 23.55
N GLU A 316 -0.48 -2.76 24.37
CA GLU A 316 0.59 -3.66 24.82
C GLU A 316 0.43 -5.06 24.20
N ILE A 317 1.52 -5.61 23.67
CA ILE A 317 1.59 -6.98 23.16
C ILE A 317 2.76 -7.70 23.83
N ASN A 318 2.45 -8.77 24.56
CA ASN A 318 3.46 -9.70 25.08
C ASN A 318 3.78 -10.75 24.02
N LEU A 319 5.00 -10.70 23.49
CA LEU A 319 5.50 -11.60 22.45
C LEU A 319 5.65 -13.04 22.96
N SER A 320 5.91 -13.24 24.25
CA SER A 320 6.12 -14.57 24.83
C SER A 320 4.85 -15.36 25.06
N THR A 321 3.69 -14.70 25.02
CA THR A 321 2.38 -15.36 25.05
C THR A 321 1.68 -15.33 23.70
N LEU A 322 2.34 -14.78 22.67
CA LEU A 322 1.78 -14.72 21.33
C LEU A 322 1.91 -16.09 20.67
N GLU A 323 0.79 -16.60 20.14
CA GLU A 323 0.76 -17.77 19.29
C GLU A 323 0.51 -17.36 17.82
N PRO A 324 0.62 -18.28 16.84
CA PRO A 324 0.35 -17.96 15.44
C PRO A 324 -1.08 -17.50 15.17
N TYR A 325 -1.27 -16.59 14.21
CA TYR A 325 -2.56 -16.06 13.80
C TYR A 325 -2.86 -16.34 12.32
N VAL A 326 -4.15 -16.46 12.02
CA VAL A 326 -4.69 -16.55 10.66
C VAL A 326 -5.84 -15.54 10.56
N ASN A 327 -5.74 -14.59 9.62
CA ASN A 327 -6.77 -13.57 9.43
C ASN A 327 -7.54 -13.78 8.12
N GLY A 328 -8.86 -13.58 8.12
CA GLY A 328 -9.70 -13.65 6.91
C GLY A 328 -11.11 -14.22 7.13
N PRO A 329 -11.88 -14.47 6.05
CA PRO A 329 -11.41 -14.65 4.66
C PRO A 329 -11.52 -13.43 3.73
N PHE A 330 -12.18 -12.35 4.14
CA PHE A 330 -12.49 -11.20 3.27
C PHE A 330 -12.01 -9.85 3.81
N THR A 331 -11.34 -9.85 4.95
CA THR A 331 -10.79 -8.66 5.59
C THR A 331 -9.55 -9.03 6.42
N PRO A 332 -8.51 -8.19 6.42
CA PRO A 332 -7.25 -8.50 7.09
C PRO A 332 -7.33 -8.38 8.62
N ASP A 333 -8.41 -7.82 9.18
CA ASP A 333 -8.63 -7.66 10.62
C ASP A 333 -9.49 -8.76 11.25
N ALA A 334 -10.01 -9.72 10.47
CA ALA A 334 -10.74 -10.88 10.98
C ALA A 334 -9.76 -11.90 11.59
N ALA A 335 -9.22 -11.57 12.77
CA ALA A 335 -8.08 -12.24 13.36
C ALA A 335 -8.46 -13.44 14.23
N HIS A 336 -7.81 -14.58 13.99
CA HIS A 336 -8.02 -15.81 14.75
C HIS A 336 -6.67 -16.43 15.14
N PRO A 337 -6.42 -16.74 16.42
CA PRO A 337 -5.28 -17.58 16.77
C PRO A 337 -5.44 -18.97 16.15
N ILE A 338 -4.33 -19.60 15.78
CA ILE A 338 -4.31 -20.92 15.12
C ILE A 338 -4.99 -22.00 15.96
N SER A 339 -4.92 -21.87 17.29
CA SER A 339 -5.60 -22.74 18.26
C SER A 339 -7.12 -22.77 18.12
N GLU A 340 -7.73 -21.67 17.69
CA GLU A 340 -9.19 -21.52 17.54
C GLU A 340 -9.64 -21.57 16.08
N PHE A 341 -8.72 -21.48 15.12
CA PHE A 341 -9.06 -21.31 13.71
C PHE A 341 -9.89 -22.49 13.15
N ALA A 342 -9.56 -23.72 13.52
CA ALA A 342 -10.32 -24.91 13.10
C ALA A 342 -11.81 -24.87 13.52
N LYS A 343 -12.10 -24.29 14.68
CA LYS A 343 -13.47 -24.08 15.16
C LYS A 343 -14.19 -23.06 14.29
N VAL A 344 -13.53 -21.94 13.98
CA VAL A 344 -14.07 -20.89 13.10
C VAL A 344 -14.40 -21.43 11.71
N VAL A 345 -13.50 -22.22 11.11
CA VAL A 345 -13.72 -22.85 9.79
C VAL A 345 -15.01 -23.67 9.80
N LYS A 346 -15.21 -24.51 10.83
CA LYS A 346 -16.39 -25.38 10.95
C LYS A 346 -17.67 -24.59 11.22
N GLU A 347 -17.63 -23.62 12.13
CA GLU A 347 -18.80 -22.82 12.52
C GLU A 347 -19.28 -21.91 11.39
N LYS A 348 -18.36 -21.35 10.60
CA LYS A 348 -18.66 -20.46 9.48
C LYS A 348 -18.88 -21.19 8.15
N GLY A 349 -18.60 -22.49 8.11
CA GLY A 349 -18.73 -23.30 6.90
C GLY A 349 -17.76 -22.89 5.79
N TYR A 350 -16.56 -22.41 6.15
CA TYR A 350 -15.53 -22.09 5.16
C TYR A 350 -15.03 -23.38 4.48
N PRO A 351 -14.66 -23.34 3.18
CA PRO A 351 -14.11 -24.51 2.52
C PRO A 351 -12.87 -25.02 3.28
N GLN A 352 -12.98 -26.18 3.92
CA GLN A 352 -11.92 -26.71 4.80
C GLN A 352 -10.66 -27.12 4.02
N GLN A 353 -10.84 -27.60 2.79
CA GLN A 353 -9.73 -28.01 1.95
C GLN A 353 -8.85 -26.79 1.60
N MET A 354 -7.59 -26.88 2.00
CA MET A 354 -6.56 -25.91 1.62
C MET A 354 -6.05 -26.27 0.22
N GLU A 355 -6.32 -25.41 -0.77
CA GLU A 355 -6.01 -25.74 -2.17
C GLU A 355 -4.69 -25.17 -2.66
N VAL A 356 -4.39 -23.92 -2.27
CA VAL A 356 -3.18 -23.24 -2.72
C VAL A 356 -2.55 -22.47 -1.56
N GLY A 357 -1.30 -22.78 -1.27
CA GLY A 357 -0.44 -22.00 -0.39
C GLY A 357 0.44 -21.06 -1.19
N LEU A 358 0.47 -19.80 -0.80
CA LEU A 358 1.31 -18.78 -1.44
C LEU A 358 2.22 -18.13 -0.41
N ILE A 359 3.52 -18.34 -0.54
CA ILE A 359 4.53 -17.70 0.31
C ILE A 359 5.25 -16.63 -0.50
N GLY A 360 5.52 -15.48 0.12
CA GLY A 360 6.31 -14.41 -0.47
C GLY A 360 5.60 -13.06 -0.52
N SER A 361 5.72 -12.37 -1.66
CA SER A 361 5.35 -10.96 -1.83
C SER A 361 6.15 -10.03 -0.90
N CYS A 362 5.93 -8.71 -0.96
CA CYS A 362 6.68 -7.74 -0.15
C CYS A 362 6.61 -7.94 1.38
N THR A 363 5.58 -8.63 1.90
CA THR A 363 5.36 -8.73 3.35
C THR A 363 6.21 -9.81 4.02
N ASN A 364 6.36 -10.98 3.39
CA ASN A 364 7.04 -12.16 3.97
C ASN A 364 7.81 -12.94 2.89
N SER A 365 8.81 -12.29 2.28
CA SER A 365 9.69 -12.90 1.26
C SER A 365 11.17 -12.67 1.53
N SER A 366 11.54 -12.34 2.77
CA SER A 366 12.93 -12.20 3.16
C SER A 366 13.63 -13.58 3.21
N TYR A 367 14.96 -13.57 3.34
CA TYR A 367 15.72 -14.80 3.59
C TYR A 367 15.26 -15.51 4.87
N GLU A 368 14.96 -14.75 5.93
CA GLU A 368 14.42 -15.28 7.18
C GLU A 368 13.10 -16.02 6.95
N ASP A 369 12.15 -15.39 6.26
CA ASP A 369 10.85 -15.97 5.93
C ASP A 369 10.99 -17.30 5.16
N LEU A 370 11.80 -17.30 4.10
CA LEU A 370 12.01 -18.48 3.26
C LEU A 370 12.73 -19.58 4.02
N SER A 371 13.74 -19.25 4.84
CA SER A 371 14.48 -20.23 5.64
C SER A 371 13.62 -20.89 6.71
N ARG A 372 12.70 -20.14 7.34
CA ARG A 372 11.73 -20.68 8.30
C ARG A 372 10.74 -21.61 7.61
N ALA A 373 10.14 -21.18 6.50
CA ALA A 373 9.18 -21.98 5.77
C ALA A 373 9.78 -23.27 5.19
N VAL A 374 10.99 -23.21 4.61
CA VAL A 374 11.64 -24.39 4.02
C VAL A 374 11.99 -25.42 5.09
N SER A 375 12.25 -25.02 6.33
CA SER A 375 12.51 -25.96 7.42
C SER A 375 11.33 -26.88 7.71
N ILE A 376 10.10 -26.39 7.53
CA ILE A 376 8.87 -27.17 7.69
C ILE A 376 8.70 -28.15 6.51
N VAL A 377 9.02 -27.70 5.30
CA VAL A 377 9.01 -28.54 4.09
C VAL A 377 10.05 -29.66 4.20
N GLN A 378 11.25 -29.34 4.66
CA GLN A 378 12.31 -30.33 4.89
C GLN A 378 11.91 -31.34 5.97
N ASP A 379 11.34 -30.88 7.10
CA ASP A 379 10.86 -31.78 8.16
C ASP A 379 9.75 -32.72 7.68
N ALA A 380 8.83 -32.22 6.84
CA ALA A 380 7.80 -33.05 6.21
C ALA A 380 8.41 -34.09 5.26
N LYS A 381 9.39 -33.70 4.45
CA LYS A 381 10.12 -34.60 3.55
C LYS A 381 10.86 -35.69 4.32
N ASP A 382 11.60 -35.33 5.36
CA ASP A 382 12.36 -36.26 6.21
C ASP A 382 11.46 -37.27 6.92
N LYS A 383 10.19 -36.90 7.16
CA LYS A 383 9.16 -37.76 7.75
C LYS A 383 8.30 -38.48 6.73
N HIS A 384 8.60 -38.38 5.44
CA HIS A 384 7.81 -38.97 4.35
C HIS A 384 6.35 -38.50 4.33
N ILE A 385 6.14 -37.19 4.46
CA ILE A 385 4.82 -36.55 4.33
C ILE A 385 4.75 -35.84 2.98
N LYS A 386 3.74 -36.18 2.18
CA LYS A 386 3.47 -35.51 0.91
C LYS A 386 2.76 -34.18 1.14
N VAL A 387 3.17 -33.16 0.37
CA VAL A 387 2.42 -31.90 0.26
C VAL A 387 1.09 -32.17 -0.44
N LYS A 388 -0.02 -31.68 0.12
CA LYS A 388 -1.38 -31.95 -0.40
C LYS A 388 -2.00 -30.80 -1.17
N ALA A 389 -1.61 -29.56 -0.87
CA ALA A 389 -2.06 -28.37 -1.59
C ALA A 389 -1.09 -28.00 -2.71
N GLN A 390 -1.56 -27.27 -3.72
CA GLN A 390 -0.66 -26.55 -4.62
C GLN A 390 0.17 -25.55 -3.81
N PHE A 391 1.43 -25.36 -4.18
CA PHE A 391 2.34 -24.53 -3.42
C PHE A 391 3.13 -23.59 -4.33
N ILE A 392 3.14 -22.30 -3.99
CA ILE A 392 3.72 -21.23 -4.81
C ILE A 392 4.63 -20.37 -3.94
N ILE A 393 5.84 -20.08 -4.43
CA ILE A 393 6.84 -19.24 -3.75
C ILE A 393 7.15 -18.01 -4.61
N ASN A 394 7.05 -16.82 -4.04
CA ASN A 394 7.33 -15.52 -4.67
C ASN A 394 8.46 -14.79 -3.91
N PRO A 395 9.74 -14.96 -4.30
CA PRO A 395 10.85 -14.23 -3.70
C PRO A 395 10.70 -12.71 -3.84
N GLY A 396 11.21 -11.95 -2.88
CA GLY A 396 11.00 -10.50 -2.83
C GLY A 396 11.89 -9.70 -3.76
N SER A 397 13.09 -10.20 -4.06
CA SER A 397 14.07 -9.56 -4.93
C SER A 397 14.99 -10.59 -5.56
N GLU A 398 15.72 -10.18 -6.59
CA GLU A 398 16.75 -11.01 -7.21
C GLU A 398 17.87 -11.36 -6.22
N GLN A 399 18.22 -10.43 -5.32
CA GLN A 399 19.17 -10.67 -4.24
C GLN A 399 18.70 -11.80 -3.31
N VAL A 400 17.43 -11.78 -2.89
CA VAL A 400 16.90 -12.87 -2.05
C VAL A 400 16.79 -14.17 -2.84
N ARG A 401 16.24 -14.13 -4.06
CA ARG A 401 16.06 -15.31 -4.92
C ARG A 401 17.38 -16.03 -5.15
N TYR A 402 18.39 -15.30 -5.62
CA TYR A 402 19.73 -15.84 -5.90
C TYR A 402 20.38 -16.42 -4.64
N THR A 403 20.29 -15.69 -3.52
CA THR A 403 20.87 -16.14 -2.25
C THR A 403 20.17 -17.41 -1.72
N ALA A 404 18.84 -17.46 -1.79
CA ALA A 404 18.06 -18.61 -1.37
C ALA A 404 18.28 -19.84 -2.26
N GLU A 405 18.46 -19.65 -3.58
CA GLU A 405 18.83 -20.72 -4.50
C GLU A 405 20.22 -21.26 -4.18
N ARG A 406 21.22 -20.38 -4.06
CA ARG A 406 22.60 -20.73 -3.71
C ARG A 406 22.68 -21.54 -2.42
N ASP A 407 21.89 -21.17 -1.41
CA ASP A 407 21.90 -21.80 -0.09
C ASP A 407 21.00 -23.04 -0.01
N GLY A 408 20.42 -23.49 -1.13
CA GLY A 408 19.63 -24.72 -1.20
C GLY A 408 18.20 -24.61 -0.68
N ILE A 409 17.70 -23.40 -0.43
CA ILE A 409 16.33 -23.16 0.06
C ILE A 409 15.31 -23.39 -1.06
N LEU A 410 15.48 -22.74 -2.22
CA LEU A 410 14.52 -22.87 -3.32
C LEU A 410 14.45 -24.31 -3.88
N PRO A 411 15.57 -25.05 -4.06
CA PRO A 411 15.53 -26.45 -4.49
C PRO A 411 14.66 -27.36 -3.61
N VAL A 412 14.69 -27.17 -2.27
CA VAL A 412 13.86 -27.98 -1.36
C VAL A 412 12.37 -27.71 -1.56
N PHE A 413 11.97 -26.46 -1.85
CA PHE A 413 10.59 -26.15 -2.22
C PHE A 413 10.20 -26.81 -3.55
N GLU A 414 11.06 -26.74 -4.56
CA GLU A 414 10.81 -27.34 -5.89
C GLU A 414 10.69 -28.87 -5.80
N GLU A 415 11.54 -29.52 -5.02
CA GLU A 415 11.48 -30.96 -4.76
C GLU A 415 10.18 -31.37 -4.04
N ALA A 416 9.60 -30.46 -3.25
CA ALA A 416 8.29 -30.64 -2.62
C ALA A 416 7.11 -30.31 -3.56
N GLY A 417 7.38 -30.00 -4.83
CA GLY A 417 6.38 -29.69 -5.85
C GLY A 417 5.93 -28.23 -5.89
N ALA A 418 6.63 -27.32 -5.22
CA ALA A 418 6.30 -25.90 -5.28
C ALA A 418 6.74 -25.26 -6.59
N THR A 419 5.98 -24.28 -7.07
CA THR A 419 6.36 -23.45 -8.21
C THR A 419 7.02 -22.16 -7.74
N ILE A 420 8.25 -21.92 -8.18
CA ILE A 420 8.95 -20.64 -7.95
C ILE A 420 8.51 -19.64 -9.01
N MET A 421 7.93 -18.54 -8.57
CA MET A 421 7.43 -17.44 -9.41
C MET A 421 8.45 -16.31 -9.48
N ALA A 422 8.27 -15.41 -10.44
CA ALA A 422 9.15 -14.25 -10.62
C ALA A 422 9.16 -13.34 -9.38
N ASN A 423 10.24 -12.58 -9.21
CA ASN A 423 10.44 -11.61 -8.13
C ASN A 423 9.54 -10.37 -8.34
N ALA A 424 8.23 -10.58 -8.19
CA ALA A 424 7.18 -9.63 -8.57
C ALA A 424 5.96 -9.80 -7.65
N CYS A 425 5.07 -8.81 -7.65
CA CYS A 425 3.86 -8.84 -6.82
C CYS A 425 2.94 -10.03 -7.16
N GLY A 426 2.79 -10.34 -8.45
CA GLY A 426 2.06 -11.51 -8.95
C GLY A 426 0.69 -11.72 -8.29
N PRO A 427 0.42 -12.89 -7.65
CA PRO A 427 -0.88 -13.18 -7.02
C PRO A 427 -1.31 -12.22 -5.91
N CYS A 428 -0.40 -11.45 -5.31
CA CYS A 428 -0.74 -10.49 -4.25
C CYS A 428 -1.66 -9.37 -4.73
N ILE A 429 -1.56 -9.01 -6.01
CA ILE A 429 -2.31 -7.89 -6.63
C ILE A 429 -3.29 -8.36 -7.73
N GLY A 430 -3.50 -9.68 -7.84
CA GLY A 430 -4.39 -10.27 -8.84
C GLY A 430 -3.73 -10.55 -10.19
N GLN A 431 -2.41 -10.41 -10.30
CA GLN A 431 -1.65 -10.81 -11.49
C GLN A 431 -1.31 -12.29 -11.41
N TRP A 432 -2.35 -13.10 -11.39
CA TRP A 432 -2.26 -14.55 -11.36
C TRP A 432 -3.25 -15.15 -12.34
N LYS A 433 -2.73 -15.91 -13.30
CA LYS A 433 -3.54 -16.77 -14.14
C LYS A 433 -3.75 -18.10 -13.42
N ARG A 434 -4.71 -18.11 -12.48
CA ARG A 434 -5.10 -19.32 -11.76
C ARG A 434 -5.95 -20.22 -12.68
N GLU A 435 -5.52 -21.45 -12.87
CA GLU A 435 -6.33 -22.46 -13.56
C GLU A 435 -7.22 -23.19 -12.53
N SER A 436 -8.51 -23.34 -12.85
CA SER A 436 -9.48 -24.11 -12.06
C SER A 436 -10.51 -24.70 -13.01
N GLU A 437 -10.82 -25.99 -12.84
CA GLU A 437 -11.86 -26.67 -13.63
C GLU A 437 -13.27 -26.13 -13.33
N ASN A 438 -13.47 -25.61 -12.12
CA ASN A 438 -14.72 -24.99 -11.70
C ASN A 438 -14.39 -23.70 -10.94
N PRO A 439 -14.23 -22.57 -11.64
CA PRO A 439 -13.86 -21.30 -11.02
C PRO A 439 -14.97 -20.74 -10.11
N ASP A 440 -16.23 -21.12 -10.31
CA ASP A 440 -17.34 -20.57 -9.53
C ASP A 440 -17.52 -21.25 -8.16
N ARG A 441 -16.82 -22.35 -7.87
CA ARG A 441 -16.97 -23.02 -6.57
C ARG A 441 -16.26 -22.26 -5.44
N PRO A 442 -16.85 -22.23 -4.23
CA PRO A 442 -16.13 -21.82 -3.04
C PRO A 442 -14.87 -22.66 -2.84
N ASN A 443 -13.75 -22.00 -2.58
CA ASN A 443 -12.45 -22.62 -2.33
C ASN A 443 -11.67 -21.80 -1.29
N SER A 444 -10.64 -22.39 -0.70
CA SER A 444 -9.77 -21.71 0.26
C SER A 444 -8.32 -21.67 -0.20
N ILE A 445 -7.72 -20.49 -0.04
CA ILE A 445 -6.29 -20.27 -0.21
C ILE A 445 -5.72 -19.63 1.05
N VAL A 446 -4.47 -19.93 1.38
CA VAL A 446 -3.76 -19.30 2.49
C VAL A 446 -2.47 -18.69 1.95
N THR A 447 -2.22 -17.43 2.29
CA THR A 447 -1.11 -16.66 1.77
C THR A 447 -0.29 -16.04 2.90
N SER A 448 0.99 -15.80 2.66
CA SER A 448 1.81 -14.98 3.55
C SER A 448 1.78 -13.49 3.18
N PHE A 449 0.77 -13.06 2.41
CA PHE A 449 0.60 -11.69 1.97
C PHE A 449 -0.04 -10.83 3.08
N ASN A 450 -0.67 -9.71 2.70
CA ASN A 450 -1.27 -8.74 3.59
C ASN A 450 -2.78 -8.54 3.39
N ARG A 451 -3.26 -8.62 2.14
CA ARG A 451 -4.66 -8.37 1.77
C ARG A 451 -5.38 -9.62 1.26
N ASN A 452 -6.61 -9.77 1.69
CA ASN A 452 -7.51 -10.87 1.35
C ASN A 452 -8.93 -10.40 1.01
N PHE A 453 -9.10 -9.19 0.48
CA PHE A 453 -10.41 -8.74 0.01
C PHE A 453 -10.95 -9.68 -1.09
N ALA A 454 -12.27 -9.79 -1.22
CA ALA A 454 -12.88 -10.60 -2.26
C ALA A 454 -12.33 -10.23 -3.65
N LYS A 455 -12.10 -11.24 -4.51
CA LYS A 455 -11.53 -11.12 -5.87
C LYS A 455 -10.07 -10.63 -5.94
N ARG A 456 -9.40 -10.37 -4.81
CA ARG A 456 -8.07 -9.74 -4.81
C ARG A 456 -6.99 -10.58 -5.51
N ASN A 457 -6.91 -11.86 -5.21
CA ASN A 457 -5.76 -12.68 -5.62
C ASN A 457 -5.93 -13.32 -7.00
N ASP A 458 -7.14 -13.71 -7.36
CA ASP A 458 -7.45 -14.50 -8.56
C ASP A 458 -8.68 -13.97 -9.34
N GLY A 459 -9.26 -12.85 -8.94
CA GLY A 459 -10.48 -12.29 -9.55
C GLY A 459 -11.78 -13.01 -9.16
N ASN A 460 -11.73 -14.08 -8.37
CA ASN A 460 -12.88 -14.89 -8.00
C ASN A 460 -13.53 -14.41 -6.68
N PRO A 461 -14.83 -14.07 -6.65
CA PRO A 461 -15.51 -13.68 -5.41
C PRO A 461 -15.69 -14.83 -4.42
N ASN A 462 -15.64 -16.08 -4.89
CA ASN A 462 -15.90 -17.27 -4.07
C ASN A 462 -14.63 -17.83 -3.40
N THR A 463 -13.46 -17.29 -3.72
CA THR A 463 -12.19 -17.63 -3.07
C THR A 463 -12.14 -17.01 -1.67
N HIS A 464 -12.01 -17.87 -0.66
CA HIS A 464 -11.81 -17.50 0.73
C HIS A 464 -10.30 -17.41 0.99
N ALA A 465 -9.77 -16.19 1.09
CA ALA A 465 -8.34 -15.96 1.24
C ALA A 465 -7.98 -15.68 2.70
N PHE A 466 -7.05 -16.45 3.24
CA PHE A 466 -6.53 -16.24 4.59
C PHE A 466 -5.09 -15.75 4.53
N VAL A 467 -4.70 -14.87 5.47
CA VAL A 467 -3.33 -14.35 5.58
C VAL A 467 -2.70 -14.79 6.90
N THR A 468 -1.47 -15.31 6.83
CA THR A 468 -0.71 -15.82 7.99
C THR A 468 0.80 -15.72 7.75
N SER A 469 1.63 -16.30 8.61
CA SER A 469 3.08 -16.39 8.46
C SER A 469 3.50 -17.47 7.45
N PRO A 470 4.65 -17.34 6.78
CA PRO A 470 5.05 -18.27 5.73
C PRO A 470 5.24 -19.71 6.23
N GLU A 471 5.72 -19.92 7.46
CA GLU A 471 5.79 -21.24 8.10
C GLU A 471 4.42 -21.89 8.34
N ILE A 472 3.39 -21.10 8.65
CA ILE A 472 2.01 -21.61 8.81
C ILE A 472 1.40 -21.91 7.44
N VAL A 473 1.66 -21.09 6.42
CA VAL A 473 1.28 -21.42 5.03
C VAL A 473 1.89 -22.77 4.63
N ALA A 474 3.19 -22.98 4.87
CA ALA A 474 3.85 -24.24 4.57
C ALA A 474 3.19 -25.42 5.30
N ALA A 475 2.97 -25.30 6.61
CA ALA A 475 2.33 -26.34 7.41
C ALA A 475 0.92 -26.70 6.92
N LEU A 476 0.07 -25.70 6.61
CA LEU A 476 -1.29 -25.91 6.10
C LEU A 476 -1.30 -26.48 4.68
N SER A 477 -0.35 -26.09 3.83
CA SER A 477 -0.17 -26.66 2.49
C SER A 477 0.25 -28.14 2.53
N ILE A 478 1.12 -28.49 3.47
CA ILE A 478 1.50 -29.89 3.72
C ILE A 478 0.29 -30.69 4.19
N ALA A 479 -0.49 -30.14 5.12
CA ALA A 479 -1.68 -30.81 5.65
C ALA A 479 -2.83 -30.93 4.63
N GLY A 480 -3.00 -29.94 3.76
CA GLY A 480 -4.13 -29.79 2.83
C GLY A 480 -5.45 -29.44 3.53
N ASP A 481 -5.39 -28.93 4.76
CA ASP A 481 -6.55 -28.77 5.64
C ASP A 481 -6.41 -27.51 6.50
N LEU A 482 -7.36 -26.58 6.42
CA LEU A 482 -7.40 -25.37 7.25
C LEU A 482 -7.62 -25.65 8.74
N CYS A 483 -8.16 -26.82 9.10
CA CYS A 483 -8.36 -27.23 10.48
C CYS A 483 -7.11 -27.82 11.14
N PHE A 484 -6.00 -27.95 10.42
CA PHE A 484 -4.75 -28.47 10.98
C PHE A 484 -4.05 -27.42 11.85
N ASN A 485 -3.81 -27.76 13.12
CA ASN A 485 -2.98 -26.95 14.01
C ASN A 485 -1.59 -27.58 14.17
N PRO A 486 -0.52 -27.01 13.57
CA PRO A 486 0.83 -27.59 13.64
C PRO A 486 1.41 -27.63 15.06
N MET A 487 0.86 -26.84 15.99
CA MET A 487 1.32 -26.82 17.38
C MET A 487 0.86 -28.03 18.18
N THR A 488 -0.20 -28.73 17.76
CA THR A 488 -0.82 -29.81 18.55
C THR A 488 -1.01 -31.10 17.76
N ASP A 489 -1.31 -30.98 16.47
CA ASP A 489 -1.86 -32.07 15.69
C ASP A 489 -0.78 -32.96 15.08
N THR A 490 -1.19 -34.14 14.61
CA THR A 490 -0.33 -35.09 13.91
C THR A 490 -0.83 -35.32 12.50
N LEU A 491 0.09 -35.52 11.56
CA LEU A 491 -0.17 -36.01 10.22
C LEU A 491 0.16 -37.50 10.11
N VAL A 492 -0.43 -38.18 9.14
CA VAL A 492 -0.09 -39.56 8.80
C VAL A 492 0.91 -39.53 7.66
N ASN A 493 2.08 -40.11 7.85
CA ASN A 493 3.09 -40.22 6.79
C ASN A 493 2.80 -41.37 5.83
N GLU A 494 3.61 -41.52 4.79
CA GLU A 494 3.49 -42.61 3.82
C GLU A 494 3.65 -44.02 4.41
N ASN A 495 4.27 -44.13 5.59
CA ASN A 495 4.42 -45.39 6.33
C ASN A 495 3.20 -45.71 7.23
N GLY A 496 2.19 -44.83 7.29
CA GLY A 496 1.02 -44.99 8.14
C GLY A 496 1.23 -44.55 9.61
N GLU A 497 2.35 -43.90 9.91
CA GLU A 497 2.71 -43.44 11.26
C GLU A 497 2.16 -42.05 11.54
N LYS A 498 1.72 -41.81 12.78
CA LYS A 498 1.33 -40.47 13.25
C LYS A 498 2.56 -39.68 13.67
N VAL A 499 2.86 -38.62 12.94
CA VAL A 499 4.01 -37.75 13.17
C VAL A 499 3.58 -36.30 13.32
N LYS A 500 4.29 -35.53 14.13
CA LYS A 500 4.04 -34.10 14.34
C LYS A 500 5.12 -33.28 13.64
N LEU A 501 4.78 -32.17 12.99
CA LEU A 501 5.76 -31.25 12.40
C LEU A 501 6.59 -30.58 13.50
N GLN A 502 7.89 -30.40 13.25
CA GLN A 502 8.77 -29.67 14.18
C GLN A 502 8.53 -28.16 14.11
N GLU A 503 8.86 -27.46 15.19
CA GLU A 503 8.87 -26.00 15.19
C GLU A 503 9.82 -25.46 14.10
N PRO A 504 9.43 -24.36 13.42
CA PRO A 504 10.22 -23.77 12.35
C PRO A 504 11.57 -23.27 12.85
N LYS A 505 12.62 -23.56 12.06
CA LYS A 505 13.98 -23.06 12.27
C LYS A 505 14.38 -22.25 11.05
N GLY A 506 15.12 -21.17 11.24
CA GLY A 506 15.59 -20.35 10.14
C GLY A 506 16.75 -19.48 10.58
N TYR A 507 17.29 -18.74 9.62
CA TYR A 507 18.35 -17.77 9.86
C TYR A 507 17.79 -16.38 9.61
N GLU A 508 17.98 -15.48 10.56
CA GLU A 508 17.61 -14.07 10.42
C GLU A 508 18.29 -13.42 9.20
N LEU A 509 19.55 -13.77 8.97
CA LEU A 509 20.38 -13.27 7.90
C LEU A 509 21.11 -14.45 7.24
N PRO A 510 21.42 -14.39 5.92
CA PRO A 510 22.15 -15.45 5.25
C PRO A 510 23.54 -15.64 5.87
N PRO A 511 23.90 -16.85 6.37
CA PRO A 511 25.18 -17.10 7.02
C PRO A 511 26.39 -16.80 6.12
N ASN A 512 26.23 -16.98 4.82
CA ASN A 512 27.26 -16.76 3.81
C ASN A 512 27.15 -15.37 3.13
N GLY A 513 26.33 -14.47 3.69
CA GLY A 513 26.04 -13.17 3.10
C GLY A 513 25.10 -13.24 1.88
N TYR A 514 24.58 -12.09 1.48
CA TYR A 514 23.78 -11.96 0.26
C TYR A 514 24.65 -11.99 -1.00
N SER A 515 24.08 -12.48 -2.10
CA SER A 515 24.72 -12.51 -3.42
C SER A 515 23.68 -12.33 -4.52
N MET A 516 24.14 -11.81 -5.66
CA MET A 516 23.39 -11.72 -6.93
C MET A 516 24.38 -11.53 -8.08
N GLU A 517 23.98 -11.86 -9.30
CA GLU A 517 24.77 -11.60 -10.52
C GLU A 517 24.46 -10.24 -11.14
N ASP A 518 23.18 -9.98 -11.42
CA ASP A 518 22.67 -8.70 -11.87
C ASP A 518 21.49 -8.30 -10.99
N ALA A 519 21.56 -7.11 -10.40
CA ALA A 519 20.48 -6.58 -9.57
C ALA A 519 19.28 -6.12 -10.41
N GLY A 520 19.46 -5.94 -11.72
CA GLY A 520 18.47 -5.35 -12.62
C GLY A 520 18.38 -3.82 -12.50
N TYR A 521 19.34 -3.15 -11.87
CA TYR A 521 19.37 -1.70 -11.74
C TYR A 521 19.99 -1.03 -12.97
N GLN A 522 19.30 -0.03 -13.50
CA GLN A 522 19.78 0.90 -14.51
C GLN A 522 19.92 2.29 -13.88
N ALA A 523 21.16 2.79 -13.83
CA ALA A 523 21.44 4.17 -13.46
C ALA A 523 20.95 5.12 -14.57
N PRO A 524 20.36 6.27 -14.22
CA PRO A 524 19.97 7.25 -15.22
C PRO A 524 21.20 7.82 -15.93
N VAL A 525 21.01 8.24 -17.19
CA VAL A 525 22.05 8.97 -17.92
C VAL A 525 22.39 10.28 -17.22
N THR A 526 23.65 10.72 -17.32
CA THR A 526 24.09 11.99 -16.70
C THR A 526 23.43 13.21 -17.34
N ASP A 527 23.13 13.16 -18.64
CA ASP A 527 22.41 14.19 -19.37
C ASP A 527 21.30 13.58 -20.23
N GLY A 528 20.06 13.74 -19.77
CA GLY A 528 18.87 13.23 -20.43
C GLY A 528 18.22 14.22 -21.41
N SER A 529 18.80 15.42 -21.64
CA SER A 529 18.12 16.49 -22.37
C SER A 529 17.81 16.13 -23.83
N ALA A 530 18.61 15.25 -24.44
CA ALA A 530 18.42 14.78 -25.81
C ALA A 530 17.42 13.63 -25.95
N ILE A 531 16.93 13.06 -24.84
CA ILE A 531 15.98 11.95 -24.86
C ILE A 531 14.59 12.48 -25.22
N GLU A 532 14.05 12.00 -26.32
CA GLU A 532 12.68 12.26 -26.76
C GLU A 532 11.77 11.14 -26.28
N ILE A 533 10.74 11.46 -25.49
CA ILE A 533 9.74 10.50 -25.03
C ILE A 533 8.65 10.41 -26.08
N LYS A 534 8.48 9.24 -26.68
CA LYS A 534 7.47 9.00 -27.73
C LYS A 534 6.36 8.14 -27.17
N ILE A 535 5.13 8.65 -27.24
CA ILE A 535 3.91 7.89 -27.00
C ILE A 535 3.19 7.80 -28.33
N ALA A 536 2.91 6.58 -28.80
CA ALA A 536 2.20 6.41 -30.06
C ALA A 536 0.77 6.98 -29.93
N PRO A 537 0.28 7.81 -30.88
CA PRO A 537 -1.05 8.43 -30.78
C PRO A 537 -2.21 7.44 -30.73
N ASP A 538 -2.02 6.24 -31.25
CA ASP A 538 -2.97 5.12 -31.27
C ASP A 538 -2.67 4.05 -30.21
N SER A 539 -1.69 4.31 -29.32
CA SER A 539 -1.36 3.42 -28.21
C SER A 539 -2.60 3.10 -27.38
N GLN A 540 -2.75 1.83 -27.04
CA GLN A 540 -3.78 1.35 -26.12
C GLN A 540 -3.24 1.20 -24.69
N ARG A 541 -1.96 1.51 -24.45
CA ARG A 541 -1.26 1.33 -23.17
C ARG A 541 -0.93 2.65 -22.49
N LEU A 542 -0.53 3.64 -23.28
CA LEU A 542 -0.08 4.95 -22.84
C LEU A 542 -0.89 6.05 -23.54
N GLN A 543 -1.21 7.12 -22.82
CA GLN A 543 -1.92 8.27 -23.36
C GLN A 543 -1.30 9.54 -22.81
N GLU A 544 -1.04 10.51 -23.68
CA GLU A 544 -0.65 11.85 -23.22
C GLU A 544 -1.76 12.48 -22.37
N LEU A 545 -1.37 13.04 -21.22
CA LEU A 545 -2.31 13.69 -20.31
C LEU A 545 -2.64 15.10 -20.78
N LYS A 546 -3.93 15.32 -21.04
CA LYS A 546 -4.50 16.65 -21.27
C LYS A 546 -4.85 17.32 -19.93
N PRO A 547 -4.57 18.63 -19.75
CA PRO A 547 -4.99 19.37 -18.58
C PRO A 547 -6.51 19.26 -18.35
N PHE A 548 -6.92 19.06 -17.10
CA PHE A 548 -8.34 19.09 -16.76
C PHE A 548 -8.91 20.52 -16.86
N PRO A 549 -10.21 20.69 -17.15
CA PRO A 549 -10.83 22.01 -17.22
C PRO A 549 -10.75 22.76 -15.89
N VAL A 550 -10.50 24.07 -15.97
CA VAL A 550 -10.53 25.02 -14.83
C VAL A 550 -11.96 25.14 -14.31
N TRP A 551 -12.13 25.42 -13.01
CA TRP A 551 -13.45 25.75 -12.46
C TRP A 551 -14.01 27.02 -13.12
N ASP A 552 -15.32 27.02 -13.39
CA ASP A 552 -16.02 28.09 -14.10
C ASP A 552 -16.44 29.27 -13.19
N GLY A 553 -16.11 29.19 -11.90
CA GLY A 553 -16.42 30.22 -10.91
C GLY A 553 -17.85 30.18 -10.37
N LYS A 554 -18.62 29.11 -10.64
CA LYS A 554 -20.02 29.00 -10.25
C LYS A 554 -20.28 27.82 -9.32
N ASP A 555 -21.43 27.87 -8.65
CA ASP A 555 -22.00 26.71 -7.99
C ASP A 555 -22.31 25.60 -9.00
N ILE A 556 -22.28 24.35 -8.52
CA ILE A 556 -22.54 23.17 -9.35
C ILE A 556 -23.98 22.76 -9.12
N THR A 557 -24.87 23.04 -10.07
CA THR A 557 -26.33 22.86 -9.87
C THR A 557 -26.88 21.68 -10.66
N GLU A 558 -27.93 21.05 -10.12
CA GLU A 558 -28.78 20.07 -10.81
C GLU A 558 -28.02 18.89 -11.47
N GLN A 559 -26.97 18.38 -10.82
CA GLN A 559 -26.22 17.22 -11.32
C GLN A 559 -26.94 15.92 -10.99
N PRO A 560 -27.01 14.94 -11.90
CA PRO A 560 -27.61 13.64 -11.59
C PRO A 560 -26.75 12.86 -10.58
N LEU A 561 -27.41 12.03 -9.78
CA LEU A 561 -26.74 10.97 -9.03
C LEU A 561 -26.20 9.92 -10.02
N LEU A 562 -24.91 9.60 -9.95
CA LEU A 562 -24.33 8.51 -10.73
C LEU A 562 -24.54 7.15 -10.07
N ILE A 563 -24.23 7.06 -8.77
CA ILE A 563 -24.40 5.88 -7.95
C ILE A 563 -24.43 6.27 -6.47
N LYS A 564 -25.30 5.59 -5.70
CA LYS A 564 -25.25 5.55 -4.23
C LYS A 564 -24.65 4.21 -3.81
N ALA A 565 -23.39 4.21 -3.39
CA ALA A 565 -22.66 3.00 -3.03
C ALA A 565 -22.97 2.60 -1.57
N LYS A 566 -23.45 1.36 -1.38
CA LYS A 566 -23.73 0.75 -0.08
C LYS A 566 -22.56 -0.10 0.40
N GLY A 567 -22.32 -0.10 1.70
CA GLY A 567 -21.28 -0.89 2.35
C GLY A 567 -19.87 -0.41 2.03
N LYS A 568 -18.92 -1.37 2.11
CA LYS A 568 -17.49 -1.10 1.90
C LYS A 568 -17.20 -0.83 0.42
N CYS A 569 -16.62 0.33 0.12
CA CYS A 569 -16.20 0.72 -1.23
C CYS A 569 -14.71 1.09 -1.25
N THR A 570 -13.86 0.07 -1.41
CA THR A 570 -12.40 0.21 -1.55
C THR A 570 -11.99 0.76 -2.91
N THR A 571 -10.74 1.17 -3.08
CA THR A 571 -10.18 1.54 -4.39
C THR A 571 -10.25 0.44 -5.45
N ASP A 572 -10.34 -0.84 -5.06
CA ASP A 572 -10.53 -1.95 -6.01
C ASP A 572 -11.98 -2.02 -6.53
N HIS A 573 -12.95 -1.49 -5.79
CA HIS A 573 -14.33 -1.31 -6.27
C HIS A 573 -14.46 -0.09 -7.20
N ILE A 574 -13.66 0.95 -6.95
CA ILE A 574 -13.63 2.19 -7.75
C ILE A 574 -12.83 2.02 -9.04
N SER A 575 -11.62 1.49 -8.98
CA SER A 575 -10.70 1.32 -10.12
C SER A 575 -9.95 0.00 -9.97
N MET A 576 -10.50 -1.07 -10.52
CA MET A 576 -10.01 -2.44 -10.31
C MET A 576 -8.56 -2.63 -10.81
N ALA A 577 -7.82 -3.57 -10.20
CA ALA A 577 -6.51 -4.02 -10.67
C ALA A 577 -6.64 -5.17 -11.69
N GLY A 578 -5.87 -6.26 -11.53
CA GLY A 578 -5.93 -7.44 -12.40
C GLY A 578 -5.79 -7.09 -13.89
N PRO A 579 -6.77 -7.43 -14.74
CA PRO A 579 -6.68 -7.20 -16.20
C PRO A 579 -6.59 -5.72 -16.57
N TRP A 580 -7.02 -4.81 -15.70
CA TRP A 580 -6.99 -3.36 -15.96
C TRP A 580 -5.61 -2.72 -15.79
N LEU A 581 -4.65 -3.42 -15.18
CA LEU A 581 -3.29 -2.89 -15.01
C LEU A 581 -2.61 -2.56 -16.33
N ARG A 582 -3.00 -3.24 -17.42
CA ARG A 582 -2.54 -2.93 -18.77
C ARG A 582 -2.86 -1.50 -19.21
N PHE A 583 -3.90 -0.86 -18.65
CA PHE A 583 -4.35 0.48 -19.04
C PHE A 583 -3.91 1.58 -18.08
N ARG A 584 -3.03 1.31 -17.10
CA ARG A 584 -2.62 2.29 -16.09
C ARG A 584 -1.95 3.55 -16.65
N GLY A 585 -1.38 3.48 -17.84
CA GLY A 585 -0.86 4.64 -18.57
C GLY A 585 -1.85 5.33 -19.50
N HIS A 586 -3.09 4.83 -19.62
CA HIS A 586 -4.07 5.30 -20.58
C HIS A 586 -5.41 5.62 -19.89
N LEU A 587 -5.59 6.90 -19.53
CA LEU A 587 -6.69 7.34 -18.65
C LEU A 587 -8.09 7.06 -19.22
N ASP A 588 -8.30 7.21 -20.53
CA ASP A 588 -9.61 6.96 -21.12
C ASP A 588 -9.99 5.47 -21.04
N ASN A 589 -9.15 4.57 -21.55
CA ASN A 589 -9.34 3.11 -21.47
C ASN A 589 -9.54 2.60 -20.03
N ILE A 590 -8.74 3.07 -19.05
CA ILE A 590 -8.91 2.59 -17.67
C ILE A 590 -10.21 3.09 -17.04
N SER A 591 -10.74 4.24 -17.47
CA SER A 591 -12.01 4.78 -16.98
C SER A 591 -13.22 3.89 -17.31
N ASP A 592 -13.08 2.90 -18.19
CA ASP A 592 -14.12 1.88 -18.43
C ASP A 592 -14.31 0.90 -17.27
N ASN A 593 -13.49 0.98 -16.21
CA ASN A 593 -13.68 0.21 -14.98
C ASN A 593 -14.20 1.03 -13.81
N MET A 594 -14.48 2.32 -14.01
CA MET A 594 -14.88 3.22 -12.94
C MET A 594 -16.13 2.69 -12.22
N LEU A 595 -15.98 2.41 -10.93
CA LEU A 595 -17.03 1.99 -9.99
C LEU A 595 -17.77 0.69 -10.36
N ILE A 596 -17.22 -0.15 -11.24
CA ILE A 596 -17.90 -1.40 -11.64
C ILE A 596 -17.98 -2.43 -10.50
N GLY A 597 -17.16 -2.28 -9.45
CA GLY A 597 -17.23 -3.13 -8.25
C GLY A 597 -18.14 -2.59 -7.17
N ALA A 598 -18.55 -1.32 -7.21
CA ALA A 598 -19.36 -0.72 -6.16
C ALA A 598 -20.78 -1.30 -6.14
N VAL A 599 -21.30 -1.61 -4.95
CA VAL A 599 -22.65 -2.13 -4.77
C VAL A 599 -23.64 -0.96 -4.75
N ASN A 600 -24.57 -0.93 -5.70
CA ASN A 600 -25.62 0.08 -5.75
C ASN A 600 -26.66 -0.16 -4.63
N ALA A 601 -26.92 0.86 -3.82
CA ALA A 601 -27.86 0.82 -2.70
C ALA A 601 -29.32 0.56 -3.09
N PHE A 602 -29.72 0.83 -4.33
CA PHE A 602 -31.12 0.72 -4.77
C PHE A 602 -31.49 -0.67 -5.31
N ASN A 603 -30.51 -1.48 -5.71
CA ASN A 603 -30.76 -2.80 -6.31
C ASN A 603 -29.83 -3.92 -5.83
N ASP A 604 -28.90 -3.62 -4.90
CA ASP A 604 -27.87 -4.52 -4.35
C ASP A 604 -26.98 -5.19 -5.42
N LYS A 605 -26.89 -4.63 -6.62
CA LYS A 605 -26.05 -5.12 -7.73
C LYS A 605 -24.81 -4.24 -7.91
N THR A 606 -23.75 -4.85 -8.44
CA THR A 606 -22.58 -4.12 -8.93
C THR A 606 -22.74 -3.76 -10.40
N ASN A 607 -22.18 -2.62 -10.82
CA ASN A 607 -22.18 -2.17 -12.22
C ASN A 607 -23.57 -2.06 -12.88
N ALA A 608 -24.60 -1.71 -12.11
CA ALA A 608 -25.97 -1.55 -12.59
C ALA A 608 -26.60 -0.32 -11.93
N VAL A 609 -26.69 0.78 -12.68
CA VAL A 609 -27.23 2.08 -12.24
C VAL A 609 -28.33 2.55 -13.19
N LEU A 610 -29.33 3.25 -12.64
CA LEU A 610 -30.50 3.70 -13.39
C LEU A 610 -30.14 4.87 -14.32
N ASP A 611 -30.39 4.69 -15.61
CA ASP A 611 -30.53 5.80 -16.56
C ASP A 611 -31.98 6.32 -16.48
N VAL A 612 -32.18 7.44 -15.76
CA VAL A 612 -33.52 7.98 -15.47
C VAL A 612 -34.32 8.31 -16.73
N GLU A 613 -33.65 8.66 -17.83
CA GLU A 613 -34.32 9.00 -19.09
C GLU A 613 -34.94 7.79 -19.78
N THR A 614 -34.26 6.64 -19.73
CA THR A 614 -34.68 5.41 -20.40
C THR A 614 -35.41 4.46 -19.46
N GLY A 615 -35.20 4.60 -18.14
CA GLY A 615 -35.68 3.67 -17.12
C GLY A 615 -34.89 2.36 -17.05
N GLU A 616 -33.79 2.24 -17.80
CA GLU A 616 -32.95 1.03 -17.85
C GLU A 616 -31.80 1.09 -16.84
N TYR A 617 -31.44 -0.06 -16.28
CA TYR A 617 -30.19 -0.18 -15.50
C TYR A 617 -29.04 -0.54 -16.44
N ILE A 618 -28.02 0.32 -16.48
CA ILE A 618 -26.84 0.17 -17.33
C ILE A 618 -25.54 0.20 -16.51
N ALA A 619 -24.42 -0.07 -17.17
CA ALA A 619 -23.10 -0.02 -16.54
C ALA A 619 -22.74 1.41 -16.07
N VAL A 620 -22.09 1.53 -14.91
CA VAL A 620 -21.67 2.80 -14.31
C VAL A 620 -20.82 3.66 -15.25
N PRO A 621 -19.73 3.15 -15.87
CA PRO A 621 -18.93 3.95 -16.79
C PRO A 621 -19.70 4.34 -18.06
N LYS A 622 -20.66 3.50 -18.50
CA LYS A 622 -21.52 3.83 -19.66
C LYS A 622 -22.41 5.03 -19.36
N LEU A 623 -23.05 5.06 -18.18
CA LEU A 623 -23.87 6.20 -17.76
C LEU A 623 -23.04 7.47 -17.56
N ALA A 624 -21.87 7.35 -16.91
CA ALA A 624 -20.98 8.50 -16.72
C ALA A 624 -20.47 9.09 -18.05
N ARG A 625 -20.15 8.24 -19.04
CA ARG A 625 -19.80 8.68 -20.40
C ARG A 625 -20.98 9.35 -21.11
N LYS A 626 -22.20 8.84 -20.94
CA LYS A 626 -23.43 9.48 -21.47
C LYS A 626 -23.57 10.91 -20.92
N PHE A 627 -23.56 11.07 -19.59
CA PHE A 627 -23.62 12.39 -18.96
C PHE A 627 -22.52 13.33 -19.46
N LYS A 628 -21.27 12.86 -19.50
CA LYS A 628 -20.15 13.67 -20.01
C LYS A 628 -20.36 14.10 -21.47
N ALA A 629 -20.86 13.22 -22.34
CA ALA A 629 -21.13 13.53 -23.75
C ALA A 629 -22.24 14.58 -23.92
N GLU A 630 -23.20 14.60 -23.00
CA GLU A 630 -24.28 15.60 -22.92
C GLU A 630 -23.82 16.92 -22.25
N GLY A 631 -22.56 17.00 -21.81
CA GLY A 631 -22.01 18.15 -21.09
C GLY A 631 -22.42 18.21 -19.61
N LEU A 632 -23.13 17.20 -19.11
CA LEU A 632 -23.50 17.04 -17.71
C LEU A 632 -22.33 16.46 -16.90
N GLY A 633 -22.25 16.85 -15.64
CA GLY A 633 -21.46 16.13 -14.65
C GLY A 633 -22.31 15.09 -13.91
N SER A 634 -21.82 14.66 -12.75
CA SER A 634 -22.59 13.79 -11.85
C SER A 634 -22.01 13.81 -10.43
N VAL A 635 -22.72 13.23 -9.47
CA VAL A 635 -22.28 13.07 -8.07
C VAL A 635 -22.30 11.61 -7.67
N VAL A 636 -21.29 11.16 -6.92
CA VAL A 636 -21.26 9.84 -6.29
C VAL A 636 -21.55 10.01 -4.80
N VAL A 637 -22.44 9.18 -4.26
CA VAL A 637 -22.73 9.13 -2.81
C VAL A 637 -22.27 7.80 -2.25
N ALA A 638 -21.63 7.77 -1.08
CA ALA A 638 -21.18 6.52 -0.48
C ALA A 638 -21.21 6.54 1.06
N GLU A 639 -21.00 5.36 1.67
CA GLU A 639 -20.96 5.22 3.12
C GLU A 639 -19.60 5.62 3.74
N GLU A 640 -19.07 4.80 4.66
CA GLU A 640 -17.87 5.10 5.44
C GLU A 640 -16.58 4.59 4.79
N ASN A 641 -15.47 5.24 5.12
CA ASN A 641 -14.12 4.87 4.72
C ASN A 641 -13.99 4.66 3.19
N TYR A 642 -14.66 5.52 2.42
CA TYR A 642 -14.68 5.43 0.97
C TYR A 642 -13.27 5.59 0.39
N GLY A 643 -12.90 4.70 -0.53
CA GLY A 643 -11.57 4.65 -1.11
C GLY A 643 -10.51 4.01 -0.21
N GLU A 644 -10.90 3.15 0.74
CA GLU A 644 -9.97 2.32 1.51
C GLU A 644 -9.08 1.47 0.58
N GLY A 645 -7.82 1.25 0.96
CA GLY A 645 -6.96 0.24 0.33
C GLY A 645 -5.76 0.81 -0.42
N SER A 646 -5.69 0.59 -1.73
CA SER A 646 -4.49 0.86 -2.55
C SER A 646 -4.36 2.36 -2.83
N SER A 647 -3.12 2.85 -2.97
CA SER A 647 -2.83 4.27 -3.18
C SER A 647 -3.17 4.81 -4.59
N ARG A 648 -3.67 3.96 -5.49
CA ARG A 648 -3.88 4.26 -6.92
C ARG A 648 -4.65 5.57 -7.13
N GLU A 649 -4.03 6.52 -7.81
CA GLU A 649 -4.65 7.82 -8.10
C GLU A 649 -5.72 7.76 -9.20
N HIS A 650 -5.75 6.68 -10.00
CA HIS A 650 -6.78 6.46 -11.01
C HIS A 650 -8.18 6.43 -10.42
N ALA A 651 -8.33 5.97 -9.16
CA ALA A 651 -9.61 6.03 -8.45
C ALA A 651 -10.16 7.46 -8.29
N ALA A 652 -9.31 8.50 -8.40
CA ALA A 652 -9.71 9.90 -8.47
C ALA A 652 -9.69 10.45 -9.92
N MET A 653 -8.71 10.05 -10.73
CA MET A 653 -8.59 10.54 -12.11
C MET A 653 -9.70 10.04 -13.03
N GLU A 654 -10.20 8.82 -12.85
CA GLU A 654 -11.28 8.25 -13.67
C GLU A 654 -12.61 8.98 -13.42
N PRO A 655 -13.10 9.17 -12.17
CA PRO A 655 -14.24 10.06 -11.91
C PRO A 655 -14.04 11.46 -12.47
N ARG A 656 -12.85 12.05 -12.29
CA ARG A 656 -12.55 13.38 -12.82
C ARG A 656 -12.64 13.42 -14.35
N PHE A 657 -12.09 12.40 -15.01
CA PHE A 657 -12.10 12.26 -16.45
C PHE A 657 -13.52 12.06 -16.98
N LEU A 658 -14.35 11.27 -16.31
CA LEU A 658 -15.76 11.05 -16.63
C LEU A 658 -16.71 12.15 -16.09
N ASN A 659 -16.15 13.31 -15.73
CA ASN A 659 -16.86 14.52 -15.33
C ASN A 659 -17.72 14.40 -14.06
N VAL A 660 -17.41 13.45 -13.17
CA VAL A 660 -17.93 13.45 -11.80
C VAL A 660 -17.43 14.72 -11.10
N LYS A 661 -18.35 15.44 -10.47
CA LYS A 661 -18.09 16.76 -9.85
C LYS A 661 -17.72 16.64 -8.39
N ALA A 662 -18.40 15.75 -7.67
CA ALA A 662 -18.18 15.54 -6.25
C ALA A 662 -18.38 14.09 -5.85
N ILE A 663 -17.65 13.72 -4.79
CA ILE A 663 -17.86 12.50 -4.04
C ILE A 663 -18.36 12.93 -2.65
N LEU A 664 -19.55 12.48 -2.27
CA LEU A 664 -20.23 12.83 -1.01
C LEU A 664 -20.36 11.57 -0.14
N VAL A 665 -19.71 11.56 1.02
CA VAL A 665 -19.55 10.31 1.82
C VAL A 665 -19.75 10.53 3.30
N LYS A 666 -19.91 9.44 4.07
CA LYS A 666 -19.89 9.52 5.54
C LYS A 666 -18.46 9.74 6.06
N SER A 667 -17.45 9.15 5.41
CA SER A 667 -16.02 9.41 5.65
C SER A 667 -15.14 8.87 4.51
N PHE A 668 -13.93 9.44 4.35
CA PHE A 668 -12.93 9.01 3.37
C PHE A 668 -11.75 8.27 4.01
N ALA A 669 -11.07 7.43 3.22
CA ALA A 669 -9.69 7.03 3.47
C ALA A 669 -8.71 8.14 3.05
N ARG A 670 -7.61 8.33 3.81
CA ARG A 670 -6.68 9.47 3.70
C ARG A 670 -6.10 9.69 2.29
N ILE A 671 -5.52 8.65 1.69
CA ILE A 671 -4.85 8.78 0.38
C ILE A 671 -5.86 9.13 -0.71
N HIS A 672 -7.03 8.49 -0.67
CA HIS A 672 -8.05 8.73 -1.68
C HIS A 672 -8.63 10.14 -1.62
N GLU A 673 -8.90 10.67 -0.42
CA GLU A 673 -9.31 12.07 -0.24
C GLU A 673 -8.28 13.05 -0.83
N THR A 674 -6.99 12.80 -0.58
CA THR A 674 -5.90 13.61 -1.13
C THR A 674 -5.86 13.54 -2.66
N ASN A 675 -5.98 12.34 -3.23
CA ASN A 675 -6.03 12.14 -4.67
C ASN A 675 -7.20 12.89 -5.32
N LEU A 676 -8.41 12.86 -4.73
CA LEU A 676 -9.56 13.61 -5.24
C LEU A 676 -9.27 15.13 -5.30
N LYS A 677 -8.71 15.67 -4.21
CA LYS A 677 -8.30 17.09 -4.13
C LYS A 677 -7.25 17.44 -5.18
N LYS A 678 -6.24 16.59 -5.36
CA LYS A 678 -5.19 16.77 -6.38
C LYS A 678 -5.74 16.82 -7.79
N GLN A 679 -6.80 16.06 -8.09
CA GLN A 679 -7.47 16.07 -9.39
C GLN A 679 -8.54 17.17 -9.53
N GLY A 680 -8.64 18.08 -8.56
CA GLY A 680 -9.58 19.20 -8.59
C GLY A 680 -11.05 18.79 -8.44
N MET A 681 -11.31 17.62 -7.85
CA MET A 681 -12.67 17.19 -7.47
C MET A 681 -13.05 17.75 -6.09
N LEU A 682 -14.35 17.74 -5.77
CA LEU A 682 -14.87 18.02 -4.43
C LEU A 682 -15.01 16.71 -3.63
N ALA A 683 -14.23 16.58 -2.55
CA ALA A 683 -14.35 15.52 -1.56
C ALA A 683 -15.13 16.05 -0.35
N LEU A 684 -16.40 15.68 -0.23
CA LEU A 684 -17.34 16.22 0.74
C LEU A 684 -17.81 15.15 1.72
N THR A 685 -18.01 15.52 2.98
CA THR A 685 -18.50 14.62 4.02
C THR A 685 -19.81 15.11 4.61
N PHE A 686 -20.76 14.20 4.82
CA PHE A 686 -21.97 14.51 5.58
C PHE A 686 -21.62 14.98 7.00
N ILE A 687 -22.26 16.06 7.46
CA ILE A 687 -22.19 16.48 8.86
C ILE A 687 -23.08 15.55 9.69
N ASN A 688 -24.32 15.34 9.24
CA ASN A 688 -25.19 14.31 9.76
C ASN A 688 -25.16 13.09 8.82
N LYS A 689 -24.59 11.98 9.28
CA LYS A 689 -24.44 10.76 8.48
C LYS A 689 -25.77 10.17 8.00
N ASP A 690 -26.88 10.48 8.68
CA ASP A 690 -28.23 10.02 8.30
C ASP A 690 -28.75 10.74 7.06
N ASP A 691 -28.17 11.88 6.67
CA ASP A 691 -28.52 12.57 5.41
C ASP A 691 -28.18 11.72 4.17
N TYR A 692 -27.32 10.70 4.32
CA TYR A 692 -27.12 9.66 3.31
C TYR A 692 -28.44 9.01 2.87
N ASP A 693 -29.38 8.81 3.80
CA ASP A 693 -30.66 8.13 3.50
C ASP A 693 -31.67 9.01 2.78
N LYS A 694 -31.47 10.34 2.76
CA LYS A 694 -32.33 11.28 2.03
C LYS A 694 -32.15 11.20 0.51
N VAL A 695 -30.96 10.79 0.04
CA VAL A 695 -30.63 10.69 -1.38
C VAL A 695 -31.43 9.55 -2.05
N ARG A 696 -32.26 9.90 -3.03
CA ARG A 696 -33.06 9.00 -3.87
C ARG A 696 -32.40 8.79 -5.24
N GLU A 697 -32.76 7.70 -5.93
CA GLU A 697 -32.07 7.26 -7.15
C GLU A 697 -32.23 8.23 -8.32
N ASP A 698 -33.32 8.98 -8.35
CA ASP A 698 -33.71 9.92 -9.41
C ASP A 698 -33.55 11.40 -9.02
N ASP A 699 -32.77 11.67 -7.97
CA ASP A 699 -32.48 13.03 -7.52
C ASP A 699 -31.52 13.78 -8.45
N THR A 700 -31.74 15.09 -8.56
CA THR A 700 -30.68 16.02 -8.96
C THR A 700 -30.09 16.72 -7.75
N ILE A 701 -28.77 16.94 -7.79
CA ILE A 701 -27.95 17.34 -6.66
C ILE A 701 -27.26 18.65 -7.01
N SER A 702 -27.50 19.68 -6.21
CA SER A 702 -26.80 20.97 -6.29
C SER A 702 -25.84 21.14 -5.12
N ILE A 703 -24.64 21.63 -5.41
CA ILE A 703 -23.58 21.97 -4.45
C ILE A 703 -23.43 23.48 -4.46
N LEU A 704 -23.86 24.10 -3.38
CA LEU A 704 -23.98 25.55 -3.24
C LEU A 704 -22.91 26.13 -2.31
N GLY A 705 -22.54 27.38 -2.56
CA GLY A 705 -21.58 28.13 -1.74
C GLY A 705 -20.12 28.05 -2.21
N LEU A 706 -19.88 27.58 -3.44
CA LEU A 706 -18.53 27.45 -4.01
C LEU A 706 -17.89 28.80 -4.31
N THR A 707 -18.68 29.85 -4.55
CA THR A 707 -18.18 31.23 -4.75
C THR A 707 -17.47 31.80 -3.51
N ASP A 708 -17.83 31.33 -2.32
CA ASP A 708 -17.24 31.73 -1.05
C ASP A 708 -16.43 30.59 -0.39
N PHE A 709 -15.97 29.64 -1.20
CA PHE A 709 -15.29 28.44 -0.71
C PHE A 709 -14.00 28.81 0.02
N THR A 710 -13.99 28.59 1.33
CA THR A 710 -12.91 28.96 2.25
C THR A 710 -12.73 27.88 3.32
N PRO A 711 -11.53 27.72 3.92
CA PRO A 711 -11.30 26.70 4.94
C PRO A 711 -12.26 26.80 6.12
N GLY A 712 -12.82 25.68 6.54
CA GLY A 712 -13.72 25.59 7.70
C GLY A 712 -15.16 26.10 7.47
N LYS A 713 -15.48 26.61 6.27
CA LYS A 713 -16.84 27.02 5.91
C LYS A 713 -17.55 25.90 5.16
N ASN A 714 -18.56 25.30 5.78
CA ASN A 714 -19.35 24.23 5.16
C ASN A 714 -19.99 24.68 3.84
N LEU A 715 -20.16 23.71 2.93
CA LEU A 715 -20.95 23.86 1.71
C LEU A 715 -22.36 23.30 1.97
N THR A 716 -23.30 23.58 1.06
CA THR A 716 -24.66 23.07 1.18
C THR A 716 -25.01 22.17 0.00
N ILE A 717 -25.61 21.01 0.30
CA ILE A 717 -26.25 20.15 -0.69
C ILE A 717 -27.74 20.47 -0.73
N GLU A 718 -28.28 20.66 -1.93
CA GLU A 718 -29.72 20.68 -2.19
C GLU A 718 -30.07 19.52 -3.11
N LEU A 719 -30.90 18.60 -2.62
CA LEU A 719 -31.51 17.52 -3.39
C LEU A 719 -32.83 18.03 -3.95
N THR A 720 -33.05 17.85 -5.25
CA THR A 720 -34.36 18.04 -5.87
C THR A 720 -34.90 16.68 -6.28
N HIS A 721 -35.96 16.25 -5.61
CA HIS A 721 -36.62 14.97 -5.84
C HIS A 721 -37.55 15.05 -7.04
N LYS A 722 -37.80 13.91 -7.69
CA LYS A 722 -38.71 13.82 -8.86
C LYS A 722 -40.16 14.25 -8.56
N ASP A 723 -40.59 14.13 -7.31
CA ASP A 723 -41.92 14.59 -6.85
C ASP A 723 -42.00 16.11 -6.61
N GLY A 724 -40.89 16.85 -6.83
CA GLY A 724 -40.78 18.30 -6.65
C GLY A 724 -40.43 18.72 -5.22
N THR A 725 -40.34 17.78 -4.27
CA THR A 725 -39.86 18.09 -2.92
C THR A 725 -38.34 18.32 -2.93
N LYS A 726 -37.85 19.05 -1.92
CA LYS A 726 -36.43 19.36 -1.78
C LYS A 726 -35.95 19.06 -0.37
N ASP A 727 -34.76 18.48 -0.27
CA ASP A 727 -34.00 18.33 0.96
C ASP A 727 -32.75 19.20 0.88
N ARG A 728 -32.41 19.87 1.98
CA ARG A 728 -31.23 20.74 2.06
C ARG A 728 -30.47 20.50 3.35
N PHE A 729 -29.16 20.28 3.25
CA PHE A 729 -28.30 20.02 4.41
C PHE A 729 -26.86 20.45 4.16
N ASP A 730 -26.15 20.77 5.24
CA ASP A 730 -24.76 21.19 5.18
C ASP A 730 -23.82 19.99 5.13
N VAL A 731 -22.72 20.16 4.39
CA VAL A 731 -21.64 19.18 4.24
C VAL A 731 -20.30 19.84 4.57
N ALA A 732 -19.44 19.06 5.22
CA ALA A 732 -18.11 19.48 5.60
C ALA A 732 -17.07 19.11 4.53
N HIS A 733 -15.92 19.75 4.62
CA HIS A 733 -14.74 19.49 3.81
C HIS A 733 -13.47 19.76 4.64
N THR A 734 -12.33 19.23 4.21
CA THR A 734 -11.04 19.40 4.91
C THR A 734 -10.03 20.20 4.09
N TYR A 735 -10.50 20.94 3.08
CA TYR A 735 -9.65 21.79 2.23
C TYR A 735 -9.03 22.95 3.01
N ASN A 736 -7.73 23.15 2.83
CA ASN A 736 -7.05 24.39 3.16
C ASN A 736 -6.97 25.32 1.93
N GLU A 737 -6.38 26.50 2.07
CA GLU A 737 -6.28 27.48 0.99
C GLU A 737 -5.58 26.93 -0.26
N LEU A 738 -4.47 26.21 -0.09
CA LEU A 738 -3.71 25.64 -1.21
C LEU A 738 -4.55 24.62 -1.98
N GLN A 739 -5.26 23.74 -1.28
CA GLN A 739 -6.12 22.73 -1.87
C GLN A 739 -7.34 23.35 -2.58
N ILE A 740 -7.87 24.48 -2.07
CA ILE A 740 -8.91 25.26 -2.75
C ILE A 740 -8.37 25.84 -4.07
N GLU A 741 -7.13 26.34 -4.09
CA GLU A 741 -6.50 26.82 -5.32
C GLU A 741 -6.28 25.69 -6.34
N TRP A 742 -6.02 24.45 -5.91
CA TRP A 742 -6.00 23.28 -6.81
C TRP A 742 -7.37 23.04 -7.44
N PHE A 743 -8.44 23.08 -6.65
CA PHE A 743 -9.81 22.97 -7.14
C PHE A 743 -10.11 24.07 -8.18
N LYS A 744 -9.83 25.33 -7.85
CA LYS A 744 -10.05 26.47 -8.76
C LYS A 744 -9.27 26.31 -10.06
N ALA A 745 -8.02 25.86 -9.99
CA ALA A 745 -7.18 25.62 -11.16
C ALA A 745 -7.61 24.42 -12.01
N GLY A 746 -8.51 23.57 -11.50
CA GLY A 746 -9.00 22.34 -12.12
C GLY A 746 -8.19 21.09 -11.75
N SER A 747 -6.97 21.27 -11.22
CA SER A 747 -6.12 20.24 -10.60
C SER A 747 -4.89 20.91 -9.95
N ALA A 748 -4.19 20.16 -9.08
CA ALA A 748 -2.91 20.57 -8.52
C ALA A 748 -1.81 20.71 -9.59
N LEU A 749 -1.82 19.84 -10.62
CA LEU A 749 -0.89 19.93 -11.74
C LEU A 749 -1.11 21.20 -12.58
N ASN A 750 -2.36 21.60 -12.78
CA ASN A 750 -2.68 22.87 -13.44
C ASN A 750 -2.20 24.07 -12.62
N TYR A 751 -2.35 24.01 -11.30
CA TYR A 751 -1.83 25.02 -10.38
C TYR A 751 -0.30 25.10 -10.44
N MET A 752 0.38 23.95 -10.44
CA MET A 752 1.85 23.86 -10.56
C MET A 752 2.36 24.51 -11.84
N LYS A 753 1.75 24.24 -13.01
CA LYS A 753 2.13 24.86 -14.29
C LYS A 753 2.02 26.39 -14.32
N ARG A 754 1.21 27.01 -13.44
CA ARG A 754 1.03 28.47 -13.38
C ARG A 754 2.12 29.16 -12.56
N LYS A 755 2.82 28.43 -11.69
CA LYS A 755 3.92 28.93 -10.87
C LYS A 755 5.27 28.62 -11.53
#